data_AF-A0A1Q4G4R7-F1
#
_entry.id   AF-A0A1Q4G4R7-F1
#
_cell.length_a   1.000
_cell.length_b   1.000
_cell.length_c   1.000
_cell.angle_alpha   90.00
_cell.angle_beta   90.00
_cell.angle_gamma   90.00
#
_symmetry.space_group_name_H-M   'P 1'
#
loop_
_entity.id
_entity.type
_entity.pdbx_description
1 polymer ?
#
loop_
_entity_poly.entity_id
_entity_poly.type
_entity_poly.pdbx_seq_one_letter_code
_entity_poly.pdbx_strand_id
1 'polypeptide(L)'
;MNFNNYTIKAQEAIQKASEIAAGHQQQAIETAHILKALLTVDENVVSHLLKKLNVNISYLGTELDKQIEGFPKVSGSNIYLSSDANNALQKAQGYLKEFNDEFVSVEHLLLGILATSDKTSTLLKSQGVTEKDLKTAIKELRGNSRVTDQNAEATYNALGKYARNLNEYAESGKLDPVIGRDEEIRRVMQILSRRTKNNPILVGEPGVGKTAIAEGIAYRIIKGDAPENLKSKIVFSLDMGALVAGAKYKGEFEERLKAVVKEVTDSNGDIILFIDEIHTLVGAGGGEGAMDAANILKPALARGELRAIGATTLNEYQKYFEKDKALERRFQKVMVEEPDTQDAISILRGLKERYETHHKVRILDESIIAAVELSQRYIADRFLPDKAIDLIDEAASKLRLEMDSVPEAVDELERRIMQLEIEREALKRENDDKKVAELSESIANLSAERDTLRASWQEEKSLVDNVNQEIENIENYKLEAEQAERSGDYGKVAELRYGRIKEAQEKVDKLKAELAEKQESKRMLKEEVTSEDIADVVAKWTGIPVSKMIQSEREKLLNLEEELHKRVAGQDEAIEAISDAIRRSRAGLNDAKRPIGSFIFLGTTGVGKTELAKALAEFLFDDEQSMVRIDMSEYQERHAVSRLIGAPPGYVGYDEGGQLTEAVRRRPYSVVLLDEIEKAHPDVFNILLQVLDDGHLTDNKGRTVNFKNTIIIMTSNTGSTIIQENFSHLTDDNRDEIIAKTRNEVFDLLKQSIRPEFLNRIDEVIMFTPLNRDEIGDIVRLQFAHVQKQLAEQNIFITASDEAMDWLAQLGYDPIYGARPLKRVIQKRILNELSKEILSGKVNRDSIIRLDVFDGKFVFINKQEQ
;
A
#
# COMPACT_ATOMS: atom_id res chain seq x y z
N MET A 1 49.24 -32.99 0.52
CA MET A 1 48.40 -31.95 -0.12
C MET A 1 48.38 -30.76 0.83
N ASN A 2 48.76 -29.56 0.39
CA ASN A 2 48.68 -28.35 1.22
C ASN A 2 47.40 -27.59 0.86
N PHE A 3 46.40 -27.62 1.76
CA PHE A 3 45.10 -26.99 1.52
C PHE A 3 45.17 -25.47 1.44
N ASN A 4 46.21 -24.84 2.00
CA ASN A 4 46.40 -23.40 1.92
C ASN A 4 46.62 -22.89 0.48
N ASN A 5 46.95 -23.78 -0.45
CA ASN A 5 47.13 -23.46 -1.88
C ASN A 5 45.83 -23.57 -2.69
N TYR A 6 44.69 -23.76 -2.03
CA TYR A 6 43.37 -23.87 -2.63
C TYR A 6 42.51 -22.67 -2.21
N THR A 7 41.58 -22.27 -3.06
CA THR A 7 40.54 -21.28 -2.69
C THR A 7 39.61 -21.85 -1.62
N ILE A 8 38.89 -20.98 -0.90
CA ILE A 8 37.96 -21.41 0.16
C ILE A 8 36.93 -22.39 -0.43
N LYS A 9 36.39 -22.07 -1.61
CA LYS A 9 35.42 -22.92 -2.30
C LYS A 9 35.99 -24.27 -2.73
N ALA A 10 37.24 -24.31 -3.21
CA ALA A 10 37.89 -25.57 -3.55
C ALA A 10 38.19 -26.43 -2.31
N GLN A 11 38.55 -25.80 -1.17
CA GLN A 11 38.71 -26.49 0.11
C GLN A 11 37.39 -27.09 0.60
N GLU A 12 36.31 -26.29 0.58
CA GLU A 12 34.94 -26.73 0.91
C GLU A 12 34.51 -27.91 0.03
N ALA A 13 34.78 -27.88 -1.28
CA ALA A 13 34.44 -28.97 -2.19
C ALA A 13 35.18 -30.27 -1.84
N ILE A 14 36.47 -30.21 -1.50
CA ILE A 14 37.22 -31.41 -1.11
C ILE A 14 36.72 -31.95 0.24
N GLN A 15 36.43 -31.08 1.20
CA GLN A 15 35.84 -31.47 2.48
C GLN A 15 34.47 -32.13 2.27
N LYS A 16 33.62 -31.54 1.42
CA LYS A 16 32.30 -32.08 1.10
C LYS A 16 32.39 -33.43 0.39
N ALA A 17 33.38 -33.63 -0.49
CA ALA A 17 33.62 -34.94 -1.11
C ALA A 17 33.94 -36.02 -0.06
N SER A 18 34.69 -35.67 0.98
CA SER A 18 34.95 -36.55 2.12
C SER A 18 33.69 -36.84 2.94
N GLU A 19 32.82 -35.86 3.14
CA GLU A 19 31.53 -36.05 3.82
C GLU A 19 30.60 -36.97 3.03
N ILE A 20 30.53 -36.81 1.70
CA ILE A 20 29.71 -37.66 0.83
C ILE A 20 30.22 -39.11 0.90
N ALA A 21 31.53 -39.33 0.76
CA ALA A 21 32.11 -40.66 0.89
C ALA A 21 31.79 -41.29 2.27
N ALA A 22 31.94 -40.51 3.35
CA ALA A 22 31.59 -40.95 4.71
C ALA A 22 30.11 -41.32 4.85
N GLY A 23 29.21 -40.49 4.31
CA GLY A 23 27.75 -40.68 4.37
C GLY A 23 27.29 -41.94 3.63
N HIS A 24 27.96 -42.30 2.54
CA HIS A 24 27.70 -43.55 1.81
C HIS A 24 28.47 -44.76 2.36
N GLN A 25 29.19 -44.60 3.48
CA GLN A 25 30.05 -45.63 4.09
C GLN A 25 31.16 -46.14 3.15
N GLN A 26 31.72 -45.24 2.35
CA GLN A 26 32.75 -45.53 1.37
C GLN A 26 34.11 -45.04 1.86
N GLN A 27 35.13 -45.87 1.64
CA GLN A 27 36.47 -45.61 2.18
C GLN A 27 37.35 -44.75 1.24
N ALA A 28 37.18 -44.91 -0.08
CA ALA A 28 37.95 -44.19 -1.07
C ALA A 28 37.17 -42.97 -1.61
N ILE A 29 37.73 -41.77 -1.45
CA ILE A 29 37.22 -40.56 -2.11
C ILE A 29 37.61 -40.65 -3.58
N GLU A 30 36.66 -41.09 -4.40
CA GLU A 30 36.73 -41.07 -5.85
C GLU A 30 36.45 -39.69 -6.47
N THR A 31 36.85 -39.52 -7.73
CA THR A 31 36.56 -38.34 -8.58
C THR A 31 35.06 -38.02 -8.66
N ALA A 32 34.19 -39.03 -8.60
CA ALA A 32 32.74 -38.86 -8.60
C ALA A 32 32.26 -38.10 -7.36
N HIS A 33 32.84 -38.36 -6.18
CA HIS A 33 32.54 -37.60 -4.96
C HIS A 33 32.98 -36.15 -5.08
N ILE A 34 34.15 -35.91 -5.68
CA ILE A 34 34.67 -34.56 -5.89
C ILE A 34 33.77 -33.80 -6.88
N LEU A 35 33.36 -34.42 -7.98
CA LEU A 35 32.47 -33.77 -8.94
C LEU A 35 31.08 -33.49 -8.35
N LYS A 36 30.51 -34.44 -7.59
CA LYS A 36 29.25 -34.23 -6.87
C LYS A 36 29.38 -33.11 -5.84
N ALA A 37 30.49 -33.05 -5.11
CA ALA A 37 30.77 -32.00 -4.15
C ALA A 37 30.91 -30.63 -4.83
N LEU A 38 31.60 -30.55 -5.97
CA LEU A 38 31.73 -29.31 -6.75
C LEU A 38 30.35 -28.79 -7.18
N LEU A 39 29.47 -29.66 -7.67
CA LEU A 39 28.09 -29.30 -8.03
C LEU A 39 27.24 -28.86 -6.83
N THR A 40 27.60 -29.26 -5.61
CA THR A 40 26.85 -28.95 -4.38
C THR A 40 27.37 -27.70 -3.66
N VAL A 41 28.69 -27.52 -3.61
CA VAL A 41 29.36 -26.44 -2.86
C VAL A 41 29.35 -25.13 -3.64
N ASP A 42 29.40 -25.23 -4.97
CA ASP A 42 29.36 -24.10 -5.86
C ASP A 42 28.41 -24.35 -7.03
N GLU A 43 27.14 -24.04 -6.80
CA GLU A 43 26.10 -24.10 -7.83
C GLU A 43 26.30 -23.05 -8.93
N ASN A 44 27.20 -22.07 -8.76
CA ASN A 44 27.28 -20.90 -9.62
C ASN A 44 28.36 -21.02 -10.69
N VAL A 45 29.64 -21.22 -10.33
CA VAL A 45 30.74 -21.25 -11.31
C VAL A 45 30.71 -22.56 -12.09
N VAL A 46 30.68 -23.69 -11.39
CA VAL A 46 30.72 -25.02 -12.01
C VAL A 46 29.47 -25.26 -12.87
N SER A 47 28.28 -24.95 -12.36
CA SER A 47 27.05 -25.11 -13.14
C SER A 47 26.97 -24.14 -14.32
N HIS A 48 27.44 -22.90 -14.19
CA HIS A 48 27.47 -21.96 -15.31
C HIS A 48 28.38 -22.45 -16.43
N LEU A 49 29.57 -22.95 -16.10
CA LEU A 49 30.49 -23.54 -17.07
C LEU A 49 29.87 -24.76 -17.78
N LEU A 50 29.22 -25.65 -17.03
CA LEU A 50 28.57 -26.84 -17.60
C LEU A 50 27.35 -26.48 -18.47
N LYS A 51 26.51 -25.52 -18.03
CA LYS A 51 25.36 -25.02 -18.83
C LYS A 51 25.83 -24.38 -20.12
N LYS A 52 26.89 -23.57 -20.08
CA LYS A 52 27.49 -22.93 -21.26
C LYS A 52 28.01 -23.94 -22.29
N LEU A 53 28.46 -25.10 -21.83
CA LEU A 53 28.86 -26.24 -22.67
C LEU A 53 27.68 -27.15 -23.04
N ASN A 54 26.43 -26.72 -22.82
CA ASN A 54 25.19 -27.47 -23.10
C ASN A 54 25.08 -28.82 -22.38
N VAL A 55 25.69 -28.95 -21.19
CA VAL A 55 25.59 -30.16 -20.37
C VAL A 55 24.27 -30.19 -19.61
N ASN A 56 23.54 -31.30 -19.68
CA ASN A 56 22.35 -31.51 -18.88
C ASN A 56 22.75 -31.86 -17.43
N ILE A 57 22.73 -30.87 -16.55
CA ILE A 57 23.15 -31.01 -15.14
C ILE A 57 22.26 -32.00 -14.38
N SER A 58 20.96 -32.05 -14.67
CA SER A 58 20.04 -32.98 -13.99
C SER A 58 20.41 -34.42 -14.33
N TYR A 59 20.63 -34.71 -15.62
CA TYR A 59 21.09 -36.02 -16.07
C TYR A 59 22.48 -36.38 -15.51
N LEU A 60 23.42 -35.44 -15.54
CA LEU A 60 24.76 -35.61 -14.98
C LEU A 60 24.70 -35.95 -13.48
N GLY A 61 23.85 -35.25 -12.73
CA GLY A 61 23.63 -35.48 -11.30
C GLY A 61 23.09 -36.88 -11.01
N THR A 62 22.06 -37.32 -11.74
CA THR A 62 21.49 -38.67 -11.59
C THR A 62 22.51 -39.77 -11.90
N GLU A 63 23.32 -39.60 -12.94
CA GLU A 63 24.32 -40.61 -13.32
C GLU A 63 25.51 -40.63 -12.36
N LEU A 64 25.89 -39.46 -11.81
CA LEU A 64 26.87 -39.37 -10.71
C LEU A 64 26.40 -40.10 -9.45
N ASP A 65 25.13 -39.94 -9.07
CA ASP A 65 24.58 -40.62 -7.90
C ASP A 65 24.61 -42.14 -8.07
N LYS A 66 24.28 -42.66 -9.27
CA LYS A 66 24.44 -44.09 -9.58
C LYS A 66 25.89 -44.58 -9.49
N GLN A 67 26.85 -43.77 -9.95
CA GLN A 67 28.27 -44.12 -9.83
C GLN A 67 28.69 -44.21 -8.36
N ILE A 68 28.27 -43.24 -7.55
CA ILE A 68 28.55 -43.20 -6.11
C ILE A 68 27.90 -44.40 -5.42
N GLU A 69 26.62 -44.70 -5.66
CA GLU A 69 25.94 -45.85 -5.06
C GLU A 69 26.59 -47.20 -5.42
N GLY A 70 27.25 -47.27 -6.58
CA GLY A 70 27.97 -48.45 -7.04
C GLY A 70 29.31 -48.72 -6.34
N PHE A 71 29.85 -47.80 -5.54
CA PHE A 71 31.12 -48.01 -4.86
C PHE A 71 30.99 -48.90 -3.60
N PRO A 72 32.02 -49.71 -3.27
CA PRO A 72 31.99 -50.61 -2.12
C PRO A 72 31.81 -49.90 -0.77
N LYS A 73 30.92 -50.44 0.07
CA LYS A 73 30.71 -49.98 1.45
C LYS A 73 31.64 -50.73 2.41
N VAL A 74 32.35 -50.00 3.28
CA VAL A 74 33.35 -50.53 4.21
C VAL A 74 33.18 -49.90 5.59
N SER A 75 33.26 -50.70 6.65
CA SER A 75 33.16 -50.24 8.04
C SER A 75 34.50 -50.31 8.78
N GLY A 76 34.82 -49.30 9.59
CA GLY A 76 35.93 -49.35 10.56
C GLY A 76 37.31 -48.99 10.04
N SER A 77 37.41 -48.26 8.92
CA SER A 77 38.69 -47.80 8.37
C SER A 77 38.67 -46.31 8.02
N ASN A 78 39.85 -45.68 7.97
CA ASN A 78 39.99 -44.27 7.65
C ASN A 78 39.75 -44.03 6.16
N ILE A 79 39.13 -42.88 5.86
CA ILE A 79 38.89 -42.40 4.50
C ILE A 79 40.21 -41.95 3.87
N TYR A 80 40.43 -42.29 2.60
CA TYR A 80 41.61 -41.89 1.83
C TYR A 80 41.23 -41.45 0.40
N LEU A 81 42.11 -40.69 -0.26
CA LEU A 81 41.93 -40.32 -1.67
C LEU A 81 42.28 -41.50 -2.59
N SER A 82 41.42 -41.82 -3.54
CA SER A 82 41.73 -42.83 -4.55
C SER A 82 42.90 -42.40 -5.44
N SER A 83 43.51 -43.35 -6.17
CA SER A 83 44.61 -43.03 -7.09
C SER A 83 44.17 -42.04 -8.17
N ASP A 84 42.95 -42.21 -8.70
CA ASP A 84 42.38 -41.32 -9.72
C ASP A 84 42.04 -39.94 -9.15
N ALA A 85 41.47 -39.86 -7.95
CA ALA A 85 41.23 -38.60 -7.28
C ALA A 85 42.53 -37.83 -6.99
N ASN A 86 43.57 -38.52 -6.52
CA ASN A 86 44.87 -37.90 -6.29
C ASN A 86 45.50 -37.40 -7.61
N ASN A 87 45.35 -38.14 -8.71
CA ASN A 87 45.79 -37.73 -10.04
C ASN A 87 45.03 -36.49 -10.55
N ALA A 88 43.70 -36.46 -10.38
CA ALA A 88 42.88 -35.30 -10.73
C ALA A 88 43.33 -34.04 -9.99
N LEU A 89 43.61 -34.15 -8.68
CA LEU A 89 44.10 -33.03 -7.86
C LEU A 89 45.51 -32.56 -8.27
N GLN A 90 46.40 -33.48 -8.64
CA GLN A 90 47.72 -33.12 -9.17
C GLN A 90 47.62 -32.42 -10.53
N LYS A 91 46.71 -32.87 -11.41
CA LYS A 91 46.45 -32.21 -12.69
C LYS A 91 45.85 -30.81 -12.48
N ALA A 92 44.94 -30.64 -11.52
CA ALA A 92 44.41 -29.34 -11.13
C ALA A 92 45.53 -28.35 -10.73
N GLN A 93 46.54 -28.81 -9.99
CA GLN A 93 47.73 -27.99 -9.67
C GLN A 93 48.59 -27.66 -10.90
N GLY A 94 48.67 -28.55 -11.88
CA GLY A 94 49.37 -28.31 -13.14
C GLY A 94 48.79 -27.13 -13.91
N TYR A 95 47.48 -26.94 -13.87
CA TYR A 95 46.78 -25.85 -14.56
C TYR A 95 47.09 -24.45 -13.98
N LEU A 96 47.60 -24.34 -12.74
CA LEU A 96 48.02 -23.05 -12.18
C LEU A 96 49.03 -22.32 -13.06
N LYS A 97 50.00 -23.06 -13.63
CA LYS A 97 51.01 -22.49 -14.53
C LYS A 97 50.43 -22.08 -15.87
N GLU A 98 49.38 -22.77 -16.34
CA GLU A 98 48.74 -22.49 -17.62
C GLU A 98 47.85 -21.24 -17.55
N PHE A 99 47.13 -21.06 -16.44
CA PHE A 99 46.28 -19.90 -16.20
C PHE A 99 46.99 -18.73 -15.48
N ASN A 100 48.22 -18.95 -15.03
CA ASN A 100 49.02 -17.98 -14.27
C ASN A 100 48.35 -17.55 -12.95
N ASP A 101 47.85 -18.54 -12.21
CA ASP A 101 47.14 -18.38 -10.94
C ASP A 101 47.99 -18.82 -9.74
N GLU A 102 47.66 -18.30 -8.55
CA GLU A 102 48.36 -18.60 -7.31
C GLU A 102 47.65 -19.68 -6.47
N PHE A 103 46.32 -19.83 -6.61
CA PHE A 103 45.50 -20.80 -5.87
C PHE A 103 44.71 -21.73 -6.80
N VAL A 104 44.54 -22.99 -6.37
CA VAL A 104 43.69 -23.97 -7.07
C VAL A 104 42.22 -23.67 -6.79
N SER A 105 41.47 -23.27 -7.82
CA SER A 105 40.04 -22.98 -7.78
C SER A 105 39.17 -24.19 -8.13
N VAL A 106 37.86 -24.07 -7.94
CA VAL A 106 36.87 -25.10 -8.34
C VAL A 106 36.93 -25.46 -9.84
N GLU A 107 37.33 -24.52 -10.67
CA GLU A 107 37.47 -24.71 -12.11
C GLU A 107 38.71 -25.54 -12.47
N HIS A 108 39.81 -25.34 -11.74
CA HIS A 108 41.01 -26.17 -11.86
C HIS A 108 40.73 -27.61 -11.44
N LEU A 109 39.92 -27.80 -10.39
CA LEU A 109 39.45 -29.12 -9.96
C LEU A 109 38.62 -29.80 -11.06
N LEU A 110 37.68 -29.07 -11.67
CA LEU A 110 36.87 -29.59 -12.77
C LEU A 110 37.73 -30.00 -13.98
N LEU A 111 38.71 -29.18 -14.37
CA LEU A 111 39.69 -29.52 -15.40
C LEU A 111 40.52 -30.76 -15.01
N GLY A 112 40.93 -30.85 -13.74
CA GLY A 112 41.66 -32.00 -13.21
C GLY A 112 40.90 -33.31 -13.34
N ILE A 113 39.60 -33.32 -13.04
CA ILE A 113 38.70 -34.47 -13.21
C ILE A 113 38.49 -34.80 -14.68
N LEU A 114 38.34 -33.79 -15.55
CA LEU A 114 38.18 -34.05 -16.99
C LEU A 114 39.45 -34.67 -17.61
N ALA A 115 40.61 -34.32 -17.09
CA ALA A 115 41.89 -34.76 -17.60
C ALA A 115 42.26 -36.20 -17.19
N THR A 116 41.56 -36.83 -16.23
CA THR A 116 41.74 -38.26 -15.90
C THR A 116 41.06 -39.18 -16.94
N SER A 117 41.18 -40.50 -16.74
CA SER A 117 40.66 -41.54 -17.66
C SER A 117 39.68 -42.50 -16.98
N ASP A 118 39.14 -42.09 -15.84
CA ASP A 118 38.20 -42.85 -15.02
C ASP A 118 36.74 -42.67 -15.50
N LYS A 119 35.80 -43.37 -14.87
CA LYS A 119 34.38 -43.37 -15.24
C LYS A 119 33.75 -41.97 -15.16
N THR A 120 34.17 -41.15 -14.19
CA THR A 120 33.65 -39.78 -14.01
C THR A 120 34.08 -38.87 -15.15
N SER A 121 35.35 -38.94 -15.55
CA SER A 121 35.88 -38.22 -16.72
C SER A 121 35.17 -38.63 -18.02
N THR A 122 34.93 -39.94 -18.17
CA THR A 122 34.23 -40.48 -19.35
C THR A 122 32.79 -39.98 -19.42
N LEU A 123 32.10 -39.87 -18.28
CA LEU A 123 30.76 -39.29 -18.19
C LEU A 123 30.74 -37.83 -18.65
N LEU A 124 31.65 -36.98 -18.16
CA LEU A 124 31.76 -35.59 -18.62
C LEU A 124 32.01 -35.49 -20.13
N LYS A 125 32.93 -36.29 -20.66
CA LYS A 125 33.25 -36.33 -22.10
C LYS A 125 32.06 -36.80 -22.95
N SER A 126 31.28 -37.77 -22.45
CA SER A 126 30.08 -38.26 -23.13
C SER A 126 28.96 -37.20 -23.24
N GLN A 127 28.98 -36.21 -22.33
CA GLN A 127 28.07 -35.06 -22.36
C GLN A 127 28.60 -33.90 -23.23
N GLY A 128 29.68 -34.11 -23.98
CA GLY A 128 30.24 -33.11 -24.90
C GLY A 128 31.28 -32.17 -24.28
N VAL A 129 31.68 -32.38 -23.03
CA VAL A 129 32.72 -31.55 -22.39
C VAL A 129 34.10 -31.94 -22.93
N THR A 130 34.76 -31.02 -23.65
CA THR A 130 36.16 -31.17 -24.06
C THR A 130 37.08 -30.25 -23.26
N GLU A 131 38.34 -30.63 -23.10
CA GLU A 131 39.31 -29.81 -22.37
C GLU A 131 39.49 -28.42 -23.02
N LYS A 132 39.47 -28.37 -24.36
CA LYS A 132 39.60 -27.12 -25.11
C LYS A 132 38.43 -26.17 -24.86
N ASP A 133 37.20 -26.69 -24.91
CA ASP A 133 36.00 -25.88 -24.77
C ASP A 133 35.82 -25.44 -23.31
N LEU A 134 36.13 -26.31 -22.35
CA LEU A 134 36.11 -25.96 -20.93
C LEU A 134 37.14 -24.87 -20.58
N LYS A 135 38.37 -24.95 -21.11
CA LYS A 135 39.37 -23.87 -20.95
C LYS A 135 38.89 -22.55 -21.54
N THR A 136 38.19 -22.60 -22.68
CA THR A 136 37.64 -21.40 -23.32
C THR A 136 36.52 -20.80 -22.48
N ALA A 137 35.58 -21.63 -22.01
CA ALA A 137 34.50 -21.21 -21.12
C ALA A 137 35.01 -20.59 -19.81
N ILE A 138 36.06 -21.16 -19.22
CA ILE A 138 36.73 -20.62 -18.03
C ILE A 138 37.34 -19.25 -18.31
N LYS A 139 38.07 -19.09 -19.42
CA LYS A 139 38.66 -17.79 -19.80
C LYS A 139 37.59 -16.73 -20.02
N GLU A 140 36.47 -17.09 -20.62
CA GLU A 140 35.36 -16.15 -20.82
C GLU A 140 34.66 -15.79 -19.51
N LEU A 141 34.47 -16.74 -18.58
CA LEU A 141 33.87 -16.48 -17.28
C LEU A 141 34.75 -15.58 -16.40
N ARG A 142 36.06 -15.81 -16.40
CA ARG A 142 37.03 -15.01 -15.63
C ARG A 142 37.36 -13.67 -16.28
N GLY A 143 37.21 -13.56 -17.60
CA GLY A 143 37.73 -12.44 -18.38
C GLY A 143 39.25 -12.31 -18.18
N ASN A 144 39.69 -11.14 -17.70
CA ASN A 144 41.10 -10.86 -17.39
C ASN A 144 41.49 -11.15 -15.93
N SER A 145 40.57 -11.69 -15.11
CA SER A 145 40.79 -11.91 -13.68
C SER A 145 41.59 -13.19 -13.41
N ARG A 146 42.54 -13.11 -12.47
CA ARG A 146 43.35 -14.25 -12.00
C ARG A 146 42.98 -14.63 -10.58
N VAL A 147 43.20 -15.89 -10.22
CA VAL A 147 42.97 -16.43 -8.86
C VAL A 147 44.20 -16.15 -8.01
N THR A 148 44.30 -14.92 -7.48
CA THR A 148 45.40 -14.44 -6.63
C THR A 148 45.02 -14.33 -5.16
N ASP A 149 43.79 -14.70 -4.79
CA ASP A 149 43.32 -14.73 -3.41
C ASP A 149 42.40 -15.95 -3.19
N GLN A 150 42.27 -16.37 -1.93
CA GLN A 150 41.46 -17.52 -1.55
C GLN A 150 39.95 -17.31 -1.78
N ASN A 151 39.47 -16.06 -1.91
CA ASN A 151 38.07 -15.70 -2.15
C ASN A 151 37.73 -15.31 -3.60
N ALA A 152 38.63 -15.58 -4.56
CA ALA A 152 38.46 -15.09 -5.93
C ALA A 152 37.12 -15.48 -6.59
N GLU A 153 36.58 -16.68 -6.33
CA GLU A 153 35.32 -17.11 -6.96
C GLU A 153 34.08 -16.34 -6.48
N ALA A 154 34.13 -15.70 -5.30
CA ALA A 154 33.05 -14.85 -4.81
C ALA A 154 32.78 -13.66 -5.74
N THR A 155 33.82 -13.19 -6.45
CA THR A 155 33.78 -12.01 -7.33
C THR A 155 33.30 -12.31 -8.75
N TYR A 156 33.13 -13.57 -9.14
CA TYR A 156 32.66 -13.93 -10.48
C TYR A 156 31.14 -13.78 -10.61
N ASN A 157 30.70 -13.21 -11.75
CA ASN A 157 29.30 -12.98 -12.10
C ASN A 157 28.52 -12.29 -10.97
N ALA A 158 29.03 -11.15 -10.49
CA ALA A 158 28.44 -10.41 -9.39
C ALA A 158 27.09 -9.80 -9.80
N LEU A 159 26.99 -9.32 -11.05
CA LEU A 159 25.74 -8.83 -11.61
C LEU A 159 24.64 -9.90 -11.65
N GLY A 160 24.95 -11.13 -12.08
CA GLY A 160 23.97 -12.22 -12.07
C GLY A 160 23.51 -12.67 -10.67
N LYS A 161 24.28 -12.35 -9.62
CA LYS A 161 23.97 -12.68 -8.22
C LYS A 161 23.20 -11.57 -7.50
N TYR A 162 23.60 -10.32 -7.74
CA TYR A 162 23.20 -9.17 -6.92
C TYR A 162 22.46 -8.10 -7.71
N ALA A 163 22.18 -8.34 -9.00
CA ALA A 163 21.39 -7.46 -9.83
C ALA A 163 20.45 -8.27 -10.74
N ARG A 164 19.41 -7.60 -11.23
CA ARG A 164 18.43 -8.15 -12.17
C ARG A 164 18.61 -7.50 -13.53
N ASN A 165 18.75 -8.30 -14.57
CA ASN A 165 18.83 -7.78 -15.94
C ASN A 165 17.43 -7.35 -16.41
N LEU A 166 17.15 -6.04 -16.41
CA LEU A 166 15.84 -5.51 -16.81
C LEU A 166 15.59 -5.72 -18.30
N ASN A 167 16.63 -5.80 -19.13
CA ASN A 167 16.47 -6.06 -20.55
C ASN A 167 15.96 -7.50 -20.78
N GLU A 168 16.53 -8.49 -20.09
CA GLU A 168 16.03 -9.88 -20.18
C GLU A 168 14.58 -10.00 -19.69
N TYR A 169 14.21 -9.24 -18.65
CA TYR A 169 12.85 -9.26 -18.12
C TYR A 169 11.85 -8.62 -19.09
N ALA A 170 12.19 -7.50 -19.75
CA ALA A 170 11.34 -6.94 -20.79
C ALA A 170 11.29 -7.86 -22.03
N GLU A 171 12.39 -8.52 -22.40
CA GLU A 171 12.40 -9.44 -23.55
C GLU A 171 11.53 -10.68 -23.32
N SER A 172 11.52 -11.20 -22.10
CA SER A 172 10.70 -12.32 -21.66
C SER A 172 9.26 -11.92 -21.27
N GLY A 173 8.89 -10.66 -21.42
CA GLY A 173 7.54 -10.17 -21.12
C GLY A 173 7.19 -10.18 -19.63
N LYS A 174 8.18 -10.21 -18.74
CA LYS A 174 7.99 -10.22 -17.28
C LYS A 174 7.86 -8.83 -16.66
N LEU A 175 8.25 -7.78 -17.38
CA LEU A 175 8.02 -6.39 -16.95
C LEU A 175 6.63 -5.94 -17.38
N ASP A 176 6.00 -5.15 -16.51
CA ASP A 176 4.74 -4.50 -16.81
C ASP A 176 4.93 -3.38 -17.84
N PRO A 177 3.89 -3.10 -18.65
CA PRO A 177 3.95 -1.98 -19.58
C PRO A 177 4.03 -0.65 -18.83
N VAL A 178 4.91 0.23 -19.30
CA VAL A 178 5.08 1.56 -18.71
C VAL A 178 4.25 2.56 -19.50
N ILE A 179 3.26 3.17 -18.83
CA ILE A 179 2.29 4.11 -19.44
C ILE A 179 2.48 5.49 -18.82
N GLY A 180 2.34 6.55 -19.63
CA GLY A 180 2.30 7.93 -19.14
C GLY A 180 3.63 8.50 -18.62
N ARG A 181 4.77 7.83 -18.85
CA ARG A 181 6.11 8.26 -18.37
C ARG A 181 7.10 8.58 -19.50
N ASP A 182 6.59 8.93 -20.68
CA ASP A 182 7.41 9.11 -21.88
C ASP A 182 8.37 10.30 -21.78
N GLU A 183 7.98 11.38 -21.11
CA GLU A 183 8.81 12.57 -20.95
C GLU A 183 9.98 12.31 -20.00
N GLU A 184 9.72 11.66 -18.87
CA GLU A 184 10.73 11.29 -17.89
C GLU A 184 11.71 10.28 -18.49
N ILE A 185 11.22 9.23 -19.16
CA ILE A 185 12.06 8.24 -19.84
C ILE A 185 12.95 8.93 -20.88
N ARG A 186 12.39 9.80 -21.74
CA ARG A 186 13.15 10.57 -22.74
C ARG A 186 14.19 11.47 -22.07
N ARG A 187 13.84 12.13 -20.96
CA ARG A 187 14.75 12.97 -20.19
C ARG A 187 15.91 12.18 -19.59
N VAL A 188 15.64 10.99 -19.04
CA VAL A 188 16.66 10.11 -18.47
C VAL A 188 17.61 9.62 -19.56
N MET A 189 17.10 9.17 -20.71
CA MET A 189 17.94 8.80 -21.88
C MET A 189 18.79 9.96 -22.40
N GLN A 190 18.23 11.19 -22.43
CA GLN A 190 18.99 12.39 -22.78
C GLN A 190 20.15 12.62 -21.82
N ILE A 191 19.94 12.45 -20.51
CA ILE A 191 20.97 12.62 -19.49
C ILE A 191 22.06 11.55 -19.64
N LEU A 192 21.68 10.28 -19.80
CA LEU A 192 22.62 9.16 -20.01
C LEU A 192 23.51 9.37 -21.24
N SER A 193 23.03 10.11 -22.24
CA SER A 193 23.77 10.42 -23.46
C SER A 193 24.76 11.59 -23.33
N ARG A 194 24.77 12.30 -22.19
CA ARG A 194 25.68 13.43 -21.96
C ARG A 194 27.12 12.97 -21.73
N ARG A 195 28.07 13.87 -22.01
CA ARG A 195 29.50 13.67 -21.70
C ARG A 195 29.83 13.87 -20.22
N THR A 196 29.13 14.77 -19.55
CA THR A 196 29.29 15.08 -18.11
C THR A 196 27.92 15.20 -17.47
N LYS A 197 27.83 14.92 -16.16
CA LYS A 197 26.56 14.80 -15.42
C LYS A 197 25.59 13.85 -16.12
N ASN A 198 26.12 12.67 -16.47
CA ASN A 198 25.46 11.64 -17.25
C ASN A 198 24.76 10.58 -16.39
N ASN A 199 24.72 10.78 -15.07
CA ASN A 199 23.98 9.92 -14.14
C ASN A 199 22.69 10.64 -13.74
N PRO A 200 21.52 10.20 -14.20
CA PRO A 200 20.24 10.74 -13.73
C PRO A 200 19.93 10.26 -12.31
N ILE A 201 19.26 11.10 -11.52
CA ILE A 201 18.64 10.71 -10.25
C ILE A 201 17.17 11.10 -10.26
N LEU A 202 16.31 10.09 -10.19
CA LEU A 202 14.86 10.19 -10.11
C LEU A 202 14.48 10.59 -8.69
N VAL A 203 13.85 11.76 -8.55
CA VAL A 203 13.46 12.33 -7.25
C VAL A 203 11.95 12.51 -7.24
N GLY A 204 11.28 11.76 -6.36
CA GLY A 204 9.83 11.77 -6.23
C GLY A 204 9.41 10.96 -5.01
N GLU A 205 8.17 11.13 -4.57
CA GLU A 205 7.63 10.39 -3.42
C GLU A 205 7.57 8.87 -3.67
N PRO A 206 7.46 8.02 -2.63
CA PRO A 206 7.27 6.57 -2.81
C PRO A 206 5.98 6.28 -3.61
N GLY A 207 6.01 5.23 -4.44
CA GLY A 207 4.83 4.81 -5.21
C GLY A 207 4.56 5.57 -6.53
N VAL A 208 5.22 6.69 -6.81
CA VAL A 208 4.97 7.47 -8.05
C VAL A 208 5.46 6.80 -9.35
N GLY A 209 6.10 5.63 -9.30
CA GLY A 209 6.60 4.91 -10.48
C GLY A 209 8.04 5.22 -10.90
N LYS A 210 8.94 5.50 -9.94
CA LYS A 210 10.38 5.72 -10.24
C LYS A 210 11.03 4.48 -10.88
N THR A 211 10.73 3.29 -10.36
CA THR A 211 11.26 2.01 -10.88
C THR A 211 10.68 1.70 -12.27
N ALA A 212 9.40 1.99 -12.50
CA ALA A 212 8.76 1.88 -13.81
C ALA A 212 9.48 2.70 -14.90
N ILE A 213 10.06 3.86 -14.56
CA ILE A 213 10.87 4.64 -15.52
C ILE A 213 12.13 3.87 -15.94
N ALA A 214 12.81 3.18 -15.01
CA ALA A 214 13.99 2.38 -15.32
C ALA A 214 13.65 1.15 -16.18
N GLU A 215 12.53 0.49 -15.86
CA GLU A 215 11.97 -0.61 -16.66
C GLU A 215 11.56 -0.14 -18.06
N GLY A 216 10.96 1.04 -18.18
CA GLY A 216 10.57 1.65 -19.44
C GLY A 216 11.76 1.96 -20.35
N ILE A 217 12.92 2.30 -19.77
CA ILE A 217 14.17 2.46 -20.53
C ILE A 217 14.63 1.12 -21.09
N ALA A 218 14.60 0.04 -20.29
CA ALA A 218 14.94 -1.29 -20.77
C ALA A 218 14.02 -1.72 -21.92
N TYR A 219 12.71 -1.46 -21.79
CA TYR A 219 11.71 -1.74 -22.82
C TYR A 219 12.00 -0.97 -24.13
N ARG A 220 12.33 0.32 -24.04
CA ARG A 220 12.69 1.13 -25.22
C ARG A 220 13.98 0.68 -25.90
N ILE A 221 14.99 0.28 -25.13
CA ILE A 221 16.23 -0.26 -25.68
C ILE A 221 15.94 -1.52 -26.51
N ILE A 222 15.13 -2.44 -25.99
CA ILE A 222 14.77 -3.69 -26.69
C ILE A 222 13.94 -3.43 -27.94
N LYS A 223 13.02 -2.47 -27.89
CA LYS A 223 12.24 -2.04 -29.08
C LYS A 223 13.09 -1.31 -30.12
N GLY A 224 14.34 -0.96 -29.81
CA GLY A 224 15.18 -0.12 -30.66
C GLY A 224 14.74 1.34 -30.71
N ASP A 225 13.80 1.77 -29.85
CA ASP A 225 13.36 3.16 -29.66
C ASP A 225 14.25 3.89 -28.64
N ALA A 226 15.56 3.68 -28.76
CA ALA A 226 16.58 4.35 -27.97
C ALA A 226 17.58 5.06 -28.90
N PRO A 227 18.22 6.15 -28.45
CA PRO A 227 19.35 6.75 -29.15
C PRO A 227 20.43 5.71 -29.51
N GLU A 228 21.12 5.86 -30.64
CA GLU A 228 22.13 4.89 -31.13
C GLU A 228 23.18 4.50 -30.09
N ASN A 229 23.61 5.44 -29.25
CA ASN A 229 24.57 5.21 -28.18
C ASN A 229 24.02 4.43 -26.98
N LEU A 230 22.70 4.21 -26.92
CA LEU A 230 21.99 3.47 -25.87
C LEU A 230 21.39 2.14 -26.36
N LYS A 231 21.23 1.93 -27.68
CA LYS A 231 20.65 0.70 -28.24
C LYS A 231 21.37 -0.59 -27.84
N SER A 232 22.69 -0.54 -27.67
CA SER A 232 23.49 -1.71 -27.29
C SER A 232 23.65 -1.88 -25.77
N LYS A 233 23.03 -1.02 -24.96
CA LYS A 233 23.26 -0.97 -23.51
C LYS A 233 22.33 -1.91 -22.76
N ILE A 234 22.82 -2.47 -21.67
CA ILE A 234 22.06 -3.38 -20.81
C ILE A 234 21.79 -2.69 -19.47
N VAL A 235 20.54 -2.67 -19.03
CA VAL A 235 20.10 -2.07 -17.77
C VAL A 235 20.00 -3.17 -16.71
N PHE A 236 20.73 -3.00 -15.62
CA PHE A 236 20.68 -3.87 -14.45
C PHE A 236 20.10 -3.12 -13.26
N SER A 237 19.13 -3.71 -12.56
CA SER A 237 18.63 -3.20 -11.27
C SER A 237 19.38 -3.86 -10.13
N LEU A 238 20.03 -3.07 -9.27
CA LEU A 238 20.71 -3.58 -8.08
C LEU A 238 19.69 -4.11 -7.06
N ASP A 239 19.91 -5.32 -6.54
CA ASP A 239 19.08 -5.90 -5.48
C ASP A 239 19.79 -5.72 -4.13
N MET A 240 19.34 -4.71 -3.37
CA MET A 240 19.89 -4.41 -2.05
C MET A 240 19.67 -5.55 -1.05
N GLY A 241 18.54 -6.27 -1.16
CA GLY A 241 18.24 -7.43 -0.34
C GLY A 241 19.25 -8.56 -0.57
N ALA A 242 19.56 -8.86 -1.83
CA ALA A 242 20.55 -9.87 -2.20
C ALA A 242 21.97 -9.54 -1.70
N LEU A 243 22.33 -8.24 -1.69
CA LEU A 243 23.64 -7.81 -1.17
C LEU A 243 23.75 -8.00 0.35
N VAL A 244 22.68 -7.72 1.09
CA VAL A 244 22.65 -7.83 2.57
C VAL A 244 22.42 -9.27 3.03
N ALA A 245 21.65 -10.06 2.27
CA ALA A 245 21.30 -11.43 2.63
C ALA A 245 22.55 -12.30 2.84
N GLY A 246 22.63 -12.93 4.01
CA GLY A 246 23.75 -13.80 4.37
C GLY A 246 25.08 -13.09 4.60
N ALA A 247 25.11 -11.75 4.70
CA ALA A 247 26.29 -11.03 5.15
C ALA A 247 26.36 -11.06 6.69
N LYS A 248 27.37 -11.71 7.26
CA LYS A 248 27.59 -11.74 8.72
C LYS A 248 28.31 -10.48 9.22
N TYR A 249 29.06 -9.83 8.33
CA TYR A 249 29.89 -8.67 8.64
C TYR A 249 29.70 -7.57 7.59
N LYS A 250 29.80 -6.31 8.00
CA LYS A 250 29.70 -5.13 7.11
C LYS A 250 30.68 -5.17 5.93
N GLY A 251 31.87 -5.75 6.14
CA GLY A 251 32.88 -5.89 5.09
C GLY A 251 32.44 -6.77 3.90
N GLU A 252 31.64 -7.81 4.15
CA GLU A 252 31.17 -8.71 3.10
C GLU A 252 30.19 -8.00 2.15
N PHE A 253 29.32 -7.15 2.68
CA PHE A 253 28.44 -6.29 1.87
C PHE A 253 29.26 -5.35 0.99
N GLU A 254 30.25 -4.66 1.56
CA GLU A 254 31.12 -3.74 0.81
C GLU A 254 31.90 -4.46 -0.29
N GLU A 255 32.37 -5.68 -0.04
CA GLU A 255 33.07 -6.51 -1.01
C GLU A 255 32.15 -6.93 -2.18
N ARG A 256 30.92 -7.35 -1.89
CA ARG A 256 29.92 -7.68 -2.91
C ARG A 256 29.57 -6.46 -3.76
N LEU A 257 29.34 -5.30 -3.13
CA LEU A 257 29.06 -4.07 -3.87
C LEU A 257 30.27 -3.62 -4.71
N LYS A 258 31.49 -3.74 -4.19
CA LYS A 258 32.71 -3.49 -4.98
C LYS A 258 32.80 -4.41 -6.19
N ALA A 259 32.46 -5.69 -6.05
CA ALA A 259 32.44 -6.64 -7.16
C ALA A 259 31.44 -6.22 -8.25
N VAL A 260 30.20 -5.85 -7.87
CA VAL A 260 29.19 -5.35 -8.80
C VAL A 260 29.66 -4.08 -9.51
N VAL A 261 30.13 -3.08 -8.75
CA VAL A 261 30.61 -1.81 -9.33
C VAL A 261 31.78 -2.05 -10.28
N LYS A 262 32.72 -2.95 -9.92
CA LYS A 262 33.85 -3.30 -10.76
C LYS A 262 33.42 -3.94 -12.08
N GLU A 263 32.48 -4.89 -12.04
CA GLU A 263 31.95 -5.55 -13.24
C GLU A 263 31.25 -4.53 -14.17
N VAL A 264 30.49 -3.58 -13.61
CA VAL A 264 29.90 -2.49 -14.38
C VAL A 264 30.96 -1.57 -14.98
N THR A 265 32.03 -1.21 -14.24
CA THR A 265 33.09 -0.36 -14.79
C THR A 265 33.91 -1.07 -15.87
N ASP A 266 34.18 -2.36 -15.71
CA ASP A 266 34.96 -3.18 -16.66
C ASP A 266 34.18 -3.40 -17.97
N SER A 267 32.85 -3.22 -17.96
CA SER A 267 32.00 -3.22 -19.16
C SER A 267 32.20 -2.02 -20.10
N ASN A 268 33.08 -1.07 -19.76
CA ASN A 268 33.34 0.16 -20.52
C ASN A 268 32.07 0.96 -20.88
N GLY A 269 31.10 0.94 -19.96
CA GLY A 269 29.85 1.69 -20.08
C GLY A 269 28.80 1.03 -20.97
N ASP A 270 28.94 -0.26 -21.31
CA ASP A 270 27.87 -1.07 -21.91
C ASP A 270 26.74 -1.39 -20.93
N ILE A 271 27.03 -1.34 -19.63
CA ILE A 271 26.06 -1.59 -18.56
C ILE A 271 25.63 -0.27 -17.92
N ILE A 272 24.32 -0.16 -17.69
CA ILE A 272 23.68 0.92 -16.91
C ILE A 272 23.16 0.30 -15.62
N LEU A 273 23.62 0.81 -14.48
CA LEU A 273 23.19 0.32 -13.16
C LEU A 273 22.06 1.19 -12.60
N PHE A 274 20.85 0.65 -12.51
CA PHE A 274 19.76 1.23 -11.74
C PHE A 274 19.92 0.88 -10.25
N ILE A 275 19.85 1.89 -9.39
CA ILE A 275 19.95 1.75 -7.94
C ILE A 275 18.72 2.41 -7.34
N ASP A 276 17.77 1.58 -6.91
CA ASP A 276 16.64 2.06 -6.13
C ASP A 276 17.09 2.44 -4.71
N GLU A 277 16.38 3.38 -4.10
CA GLU A 277 16.70 3.93 -2.78
C GLU A 277 18.19 4.27 -2.61
N ILE A 278 18.80 4.93 -3.60
CA ILE A 278 20.26 5.17 -3.66
C ILE A 278 20.81 5.91 -2.43
N HIS A 279 19.97 6.62 -1.69
CA HIS A 279 20.33 7.28 -0.44
C HIS A 279 20.76 6.30 0.66
N THR A 280 20.29 5.04 0.64
CA THR A 280 20.69 3.99 1.57
C THR A 280 22.19 3.70 1.52
N LEU A 281 22.80 3.87 0.34
CA LEU A 281 24.24 3.72 0.11
C LEU A 281 25.06 4.95 0.51
N VAL A 282 24.43 6.13 0.65
CA VAL A 282 25.10 7.43 0.81
C VAL A 282 24.93 8.03 2.21
N GLY A 283 23.81 7.70 2.88
CA GLY A 283 23.29 8.47 3.99
C GLY A 283 23.25 7.80 5.35
N ALA A 284 23.74 6.57 5.43
CA ALA A 284 23.74 5.77 6.64
C ALA A 284 24.99 6.11 7.49
N GLY A 285 25.18 7.38 7.89
CA GLY A 285 26.38 7.85 8.60
C GLY A 285 26.14 8.45 9.99
N GLY A 286 24.88 8.48 10.46
CA GLY A 286 24.49 9.16 11.71
C GLY A 286 24.38 8.28 12.94
N GLY A 287 24.47 6.95 12.80
CA GLY A 287 24.41 6.00 13.91
C GLY A 287 25.42 4.88 13.72
N GLU A 288 25.89 4.29 14.81
CA GLU A 288 26.96 3.27 14.86
C GLU A 288 26.73 2.00 13.99
N GLY A 289 25.55 1.83 13.36
CA GLY A 289 25.20 0.66 12.54
C GLY A 289 25.05 0.91 11.03
N ALA A 290 25.35 2.11 10.55
CA ALA A 290 24.86 2.56 9.24
C ALA A 290 25.99 2.41 8.15
N MET A 291 25.62 1.94 6.94
CA MET A 291 26.54 1.50 5.86
C MET A 291 26.95 2.65 4.91
N ASP A 292 28.15 3.22 5.07
CA ASP A 292 28.67 4.26 4.15
C ASP A 292 29.36 3.64 2.92
N ALA A 293 28.55 3.23 1.95
CA ALA A 293 29.00 2.73 0.65
C ALA A 293 29.32 3.85 -0.36
N ALA A 294 29.14 5.13 0.01
CA ALA A 294 29.38 6.26 -0.88
C ALA A 294 30.83 6.28 -1.38
N ASN A 295 31.76 5.86 -0.52
CA ASN A 295 33.20 5.80 -0.84
C ASN A 295 33.54 4.79 -1.94
N ILE A 296 32.67 3.80 -2.18
CA ILE A 296 32.82 2.81 -3.25
C ILE A 296 32.35 3.40 -4.59
N LEU A 297 31.23 4.12 -4.59
CA LEU A 297 30.62 4.69 -5.80
C LEU A 297 31.33 5.96 -6.29
N LYS A 298 31.75 6.83 -5.35
CA LYS A 298 32.34 8.15 -5.66
C LYS A 298 33.50 8.08 -6.65
N PRO A 299 34.51 7.20 -6.52
CA PRO A 299 35.62 7.12 -7.47
C PRO A 299 35.17 6.76 -8.90
N ALA A 300 34.28 5.78 -9.04
CA ALA A 300 33.80 5.31 -10.34
C ALA A 300 32.92 6.37 -11.04
N LEU A 301 32.05 7.03 -10.28
CA LEU A 301 31.27 8.19 -10.75
C LEU A 301 32.17 9.40 -11.07
N ALA A 302 33.24 9.60 -10.30
CA ALA A 302 34.16 10.70 -10.50
C ALA A 302 34.91 10.62 -11.83
N ARG A 303 35.34 9.40 -12.20
CA ARG A 303 36.02 9.08 -13.46
C ARG A 303 35.08 8.92 -14.65
N GLY A 304 33.78 8.80 -14.41
CA GLY A 304 32.77 8.59 -15.46
C GLY A 304 32.76 7.17 -16.03
N GLU A 305 33.38 6.22 -15.32
CA GLU A 305 33.42 4.80 -15.67
C GLU A 305 32.11 4.10 -15.30
N LEU A 306 31.42 4.57 -14.26
CA LEU A 306 30.11 4.07 -13.85
C LEU A 306 28.99 4.92 -14.44
N ARG A 307 28.10 4.29 -15.21
CA ARG A 307 26.80 4.85 -15.62
C ARG A 307 25.71 4.29 -14.70
N ALA A 308 25.04 5.18 -13.99
CA ALA A 308 23.99 4.78 -13.06
C ALA A 308 22.76 5.67 -13.14
N ILE A 309 21.59 5.06 -12.89
CA ILE A 309 20.32 5.74 -12.66
C ILE A 309 20.00 5.55 -11.18
N GLY A 310 19.93 6.61 -10.40
CA GLY A 310 19.51 6.54 -8.98
C GLY A 310 18.03 6.86 -8.81
N ALA A 311 17.37 6.31 -7.79
CA ALA A 311 16.04 6.75 -7.36
C ALA A 311 16.01 7.03 -5.84
N THR A 312 15.32 8.10 -5.43
CA THR A 312 15.22 8.51 -4.01
C THR A 312 14.01 9.44 -3.78
N THR A 313 13.64 9.69 -2.53
CA THR A 313 12.66 10.74 -2.18
C THR A 313 13.28 12.14 -2.17
N LEU A 314 12.43 13.18 -2.24
CA LEU A 314 12.87 14.58 -2.19
C LEU A 314 13.60 14.89 -0.88
N ASN A 315 13.07 14.42 0.25
CA ASN A 315 13.65 14.64 1.58
C ASN A 315 15.05 14.03 1.69
N GLU A 316 15.24 12.80 1.20
CA GLU A 316 16.54 12.11 1.20
C GLU A 316 17.54 12.75 0.24
N TYR A 317 17.08 13.19 -0.93
CA TYR A 317 17.91 13.91 -1.88
C TYR A 317 18.51 15.17 -1.24
N GLN A 318 17.67 16.00 -0.60
CA GLN A 318 18.12 17.21 0.11
C GLN A 318 19.06 16.87 1.27
N LYS A 319 18.77 15.80 2.01
CA LYS A 319 19.56 15.40 3.18
C LYS A 319 20.94 14.86 2.81
N TYR A 320 21.05 14.04 1.75
CA TYR A 320 22.24 13.23 1.46
C TYR A 320 22.99 13.62 0.19
N PHE A 321 22.29 14.06 -0.87
CA PHE A 321 22.91 14.39 -2.15
C PHE A 321 23.22 15.87 -2.29
N GLU A 322 22.28 16.75 -1.91
CA GLU A 322 22.45 18.21 -2.07
C GLU A 322 23.55 18.78 -1.15
N LYS A 323 23.77 18.14 0.00
CA LYS A 323 24.86 18.47 0.93
C LYS A 323 26.23 17.98 0.45
N ASP A 324 26.29 16.88 -0.32
CA ASP A 324 27.54 16.32 -0.84
C ASP A 324 27.86 16.87 -2.24
N LYS A 325 28.74 17.89 -2.27
CA LYS A 325 29.17 18.55 -3.52
C LYS A 325 29.85 17.62 -4.52
N ALA A 326 30.39 16.46 -4.11
CA ALA A 326 30.99 15.51 -5.04
C ALA A 326 29.90 14.73 -5.81
N LEU A 327 28.89 14.24 -5.10
CA LEU A 327 27.76 13.49 -5.68
C LEU A 327 26.81 14.40 -6.47
N GLU A 328 26.47 15.58 -5.93
CA GLU A 328 25.63 16.59 -6.61
C GLU A 328 26.19 16.96 -8.00
N ARG A 329 27.51 16.99 -8.15
CA ARG A 329 28.17 17.29 -9.42
C ARG A 329 28.17 16.13 -10.41
N ARG A 330 27.84 14.90 -9.98
CA ARG A 330 27.81 13.71 -10.84
C ARG A 330 26.41 13.29 -11.23
N PHE A 331 25.42 13.59 -10.39
CA PHE A 331 24.02 13.33 -10.69
C PHE A 331 23.30 14.54 -11.30
N GLN A 332 22.31 14.27 -12.15
CA GLN A 332 21.38 15.26 -12.68
C GLN A 332 19.98 14.92 -12.15
N LYS A 333 19.40 15.83 -11.37
CA LYS A 333 18.05 15.68 -10.82
C LYS A 333 17.00 15.63 -11.94
N VAL A 334 16.10 14.65 -11.85
CA VAL A 334 14.87 14.50 -12.63
C VAL A 334 13.72 14.37 -11.62
N MET A 335 12.80 15.34 -11.61
CA MET A 335 11.62 15.27 -10.74
C MET A 335 10.63 14.27 -11.35
N VAL A 336 10.07 13.41 -10.51
CA VAL A 336 8.98 12.48 -10.88
C VAL A 336 7.80 12.83 -10.00
N GLU A 337 6.79 13.42 -10.62
CA GLU A 337 5.58 13.87 -9.93
C GLU A 337 4.53 12.74 -9.90
N GLU A 338 3.65 12.82 -8.90
CA GLU A 338 2.45 11.98 -8.84
C GLU A 338 1.61 12.24 -10.11
N PRO A 339 1.16 11.19 -10.83
CA PRO A 339 0.33 11.37 -12.01
C PRO A 339 -1.01 11.99 -11.63
N ASP A 340 -1.60 12.75 -12.54
CA ASP A 340 -2.95 13.25 -12.32
C ASP A 340 -4.00 12.12 -12.41
N THR A 341 -5.25 12.44 -12.10
CA THR A 341 -6.34 11.45 -12.10
C THR A 341 -6.50 10.76 -13.46
N GLN A 342 -6.37 11.48 -14.58
CA GLN A 342 -6.56 10.92 -15.93
C GLN A 342 -5.37 10.05 -16.34
N ASP A 343 -4.16 10.48 -16.01
CA ASP A 343 -2.93 9.73 -16.23
C ASP A 343 -2.93 8.45 -15.39
N ALA A 344 -3.34 8.51 -14.12
CA ALA A 344 -3.48 7.34 -13.26
C ALA A 344 -4.50 6.34 -13.80
N ILE A 345 -5.68 6.80 -14.25
CA ILE A 345 -6.67 5.94 -14.92
C ILE A 345 -6.07 5.28 -16.17
N SER A 346 -5.30 6.03 -16.96
CA SER A 346 -4.65 5.52 -18.16
C SER A 346 -3.59 4.45 -17.83
N ILE A 347 -2.83 4.65 -16.75
CA ILE A 347 -1.88 3.67 -16.22
C ILE A 347 -2.62 2.38 -15.82
N LEU A 348 -3.66 2.47 -14.99
CA LEU A 348 -4.43 1.30 -14.57
C LEU A 348 -5.08 0.58 -15.76
N ARG A 349 -5.59 1.31 -16.76
CA ARG A 349 -6.14 0.71 -17.99
C ARG A 349 -5.09 -0.07 -18.77
N GLY A 350 -3.85 0.39 -18.85
CA GLY A 350 -2.79 -0.35 -19.52
C GLY A 350 -2.24 -1.52 -18.69
N LEU A 351 -2.41 -1.50 -17.36
CA LEU A 351 -2.10 -2.64 -16.47
C LEU A 351 -3.25 -3.65 -16.37
N LYS A 352 -4.46 -3.27 -16.77
CA LYS A 352 -5.69 -4.07 -16.65
C LYS A 352 -5.51 -5.52 -17.11
N GLU A 353 -5.06 -5.73 -18.35
CA GLU A 353 -4.94 -7.08 -18.94
C GLU A 353 -3.98 -7.98 -18.12
N ARG A 354 -2.94 -7.40 -17.51
CA ARG A 354 -1.98 -8.13 -16.66
C ARG A 354 -2.62 -8.63 -15.38
N TYR A 355 -3.35 -7.76 -14.68
CA TYR A 355 -4.05 -8.12 -13.43
C TYR A 355 -5.20 -9.09 -13.68
N GLU A 356 -5.96 -8.90 -14.77
CA GLU A 356 -7.02 -9.84 -15.18
C GLU A 356 -6.45 -11.23 -15.44
N THR A 357 -5.34 -11.32 -16.18
CA THR A 357 -4.67 -12.60 -16.48
C THR A 357 -4.08 -13.25 -15.23
N HIS A 358 -3.42 -12.47 -14.37
CA HIS A 358 -2.80 -12.97 -13.15
C HIS A 358 -3.82 -13.53 -12.16
N HIS A 359 -4.88 -12.77 -11.88
CA HIS A 359 -5.91 -13.17 -10.92
C HIS A 359 -7.02 -14.01 -11.53
N LYS A 360 -7.06 -14.16 -12.86
CA LYS A 360 -8.10 -14.91 -13.58
C LYS A 360 -9.51 -14.36 -13.30
N VAL A 361 -9.61 -13.03 -13.25
CA VAL A 361 -10.85 -12.27 -13.04
C VAL A 361 -10.98 -11.18 -14.10
N ARG A 362 -12.17 -10.59 -14.23
CA ARG A 362 -12.40 -9.43 -15.10
C ARG A 362 -12.49 -8.15 -14.27
N ILE A 363 -11.86 -7.08 -14.72
CA ILE A 363 -11.88 -5.78 -14.05
C ILE A 363 -12.73 -4.82 -14.89
N LEU A 364 -13.81 -4.29 -14.34
CA LEU A 364 -14.63 -3.31 -15.04
C LEU A 364 -13.93 -1.93 -15.10
N ASP A 365 -14.21 -1.15 -16.15
CA ASP A 365 -13.59 0.18 -16.30
C ASP A 365 -14.03 1.15 -15.19
N GLU A 366 -15.28 1.03 -14.73
CA GLU A 366 -15.80 1.81 -13.58
C GLU A 366 -15.02 1.52 -12.30
N SER A 367 -14.51 0.30 -12.12
CA SER A 367 -13.71 -0.11 -10.96
C SER A 367 -12.33 0.55 -10.99
N ILE A 368 -11.75 0.73 -12.18
CA ILE A 368 -10.49 1.47 -12.35
C ILE A 368 -10.69 2.94 -11.95
N ILE A 369 -11.78 3.56 -12.42
CA ILE A 369 -12.12 4.94 -12.09
C ILE A 369 -12.33 5.06 -10.57
N ALA A 370 -13.13 4.16 -9.99
CA ALA A 370 -13.38 4.12 -8.55
C ALA A 370 -12.08 3.95 -7.73
N ALA A 371 -11.16 3.08 -8.17
CA ALA A 371 -9.89 2.86 -7.49
C ALA A 371 -9.04 4.14 -7.43
N VAL A 372 -8.99 4.91 -8.52
CA VAL A 372 -8.26 6.19 -8.54
C VAL A 372 -8.97 7.24 -7.69
N GLU A 373 -10.27 7.45 -7.89
CA GLU A 373 -11.03 8.50 -7.19
C GLU A 373 -11.12 8.25 -5.68
N LEU A 374 -11.45 7.02 -5.26
CA LEU A 374 -11.57 6.67 -3.85
C LEU A 374 -10.20 6.67 -3.16
N SER A 375 -9.14 6.19 -3.81
CA SER A 375 -7.80 6.25 -3.22
C SER A 375 -7.28 7.68 -3.09
N GLN A 376 -7.59 8.56 -4.04
CA GLN A 376 -7.22 9.98 -3.95
C GLN A 376 -8.00 10.70 -2.85
N ARG A 377 -9.26 10.33 -2.62
CA ARG A 377 -10.13 10.94 -1.60
C ARG A 377 -9.82 10.44 -0.20
N TYR A 378 -9.67 9.13 -0.01
CA TYR A 378 -9.66 8.53 1.33
C TYR A 378 -8.28 8.03 1.79
N ILE A 379 -7.30 7.91 0.87
CA ILE A 379 -5.94 7.41 1.18
C ILE A 379 -4.92 8.53 0.90
N ALA A 380 -4.66 9.37 1.91
CA ALA A 380 -3.87 10.60 1.78
C ALA A 380 -2.35 10.41 2.00
N ASP A 381 -1.93 9.34 2.65
CA ASP A 381 -0.54 9.05 3.01
C ASP A 381 0.23 8.27 1.94
N ARG A 382 -0.47 7.81 0.90
CA ARG A 382 0.08 7.13 -0.28
C ARG A 382 -0.17 7.94 -1.55
N PHE A 383 0.65 7.68 -2.56
CA PHE A 383 0.64 8.42 -3.82
C PHE A 383 0.14 7.53 -4.98
N LEU A 384 -0.48 8.15 -5.97
CA LEU A 384 -0.77 7.52 -7.25
C LEU A 384 0.53 7.26 -8.03
N PRO A 385 0.55 6.23 -8.92
CA PRO A 385 -0.53 5.27 -9.18
C PRO A 385 -0.59 4.09 -8.18
N ASP A 386 0.45 3.92 -7.36
CA ASP A 386 0.65 2.77 -6.46
C ASP A 386 -0.58 2.42 -5.60
N LYS A 387 -1.16 3.38 -4.88
CA LYS A 387 -2.34 3.12 -4.05
C LYS A 387 -3.57 2.63 -4.83
N ALA A 388 -3.74 3.04 -6.08
CA ALA A 388 -4.87 2.63 -6.91
C ALA A 388 -4.64 1.25 -7.52
N ILE A 389 -3.39 0.95 -7.88
CA ILE A 389 -2.97 -0.39 -8.34
C ILE A 389 -3.20 -1.41 -7.22
N ASP A 390 -2.78 -1.12 -5.99
CA ASP A 390 -3.00 -2.01 -4.85
C ASP A 390 -4.47 -2.29 -4.57
N LEU A 391 -5.35 -1.28 -4.70
CA LEU A 391 -6.79 -1.49 -4.51
C LEU A 391 -7.36 -2.47 -5.55
N ILE A 392 -6.92 -2.35 -6.81
CA ILE A 392 -7.32 -3.27 -7.88
C ILE A 392 -6.79 -4.67 -7.60
N ASP A 393 -5.52 -4.78 -7.19
CA ASP A 393 -4.87 -6.05 -6.89
C ASP A 393 -5.56 -6.78 -5.72
N GLU A 394 -5.85 -6.06 -4.63
CA GLU A 394 -6.54 -6.63 -3.47
C GLU A 394 -7.99 -7.01 -3.79
N ALA A 395 -8.72 -6.19 -4.54
CA ALA A 395 -10.09 -6.50 -4.96
C ALA A 395 -10.13 -7.72 -5.91
N ALA A 396 -9.19 -7.80 -6.86
CA ALA A 396 -9.06 -8.94 -7.78
C ALA A 396 -8.69 -10.24 -7.03
N SER A 397 -7.74 -10.16 -6.10
CA SER A 397 -7.32 -11.29 -5.26
C SER A 397 -8.45 -11.78 -4.35
N LYS A 398 -9.20 -10.86 -3.72
CA LYS A 398 -10.40 -11.17 -2.92
C LYS A 398 -11.42 -11.92 -3.76
N LEU A 399 -11.76 -11.39 -4.94
CA LEU A 399 -12.73 -12.01 -5.82
C LEU A 399 -12.28 -13.40 -6.28
N ARG A 400 -10.99 -13.58 -6.60
CA ARG A 400 -10.45 -14.89 -6.99
C ARG A 400 -10.59 -15.93 -5.86
N LEU A 401 -10.34 -15.53 -4.61
CA LEU A 401 -10.53 -16.40 -3.45
C LEU A 401 -12.00 -16.79 -3.26
N GLU A 402 -12.93 -15.86 -3.48
CA GLU A 402 -14.38 -16.13 -3.42
C GLU A 402 -14.81 -17.10 -4.53
N MET A 403 -14.30 -16.94 -5.75
CA MET A 403 -14.56 -17.86 -6.87
C MET A 403 -14.02 -19.28 -6.63
N ASP A 404 -12.88 -19.39 -5.93
CA ASP A 404 -12.29 -20.68 -5.59
C ASP A 404 -12.97 -21.36 -4.38
N SER A 405 -13.76 -20.60 -3.62
CA SER A 405 -14.49 -21.08 -2.45
C SER A 405 -15.85 -21.67 -2.81
N VAL A 406 -16.35 -22.54 -1.93
CA VAL A 406 -17.71 -23.10 -2.06
C VAL A 406 -18.72 -21.98 -1.82
N PRO A 407 -19.77 -21.82 -2.66
CA PRO A 407 -20.79 -20.80 -2.46
C PRO A 407 -21.45 -20.92 -1.08
N GLU A 408 -21.79 -19.78 -0.48
CA GLU A 408 -22.39 -19.73 0.87
C GLU A 408 -23.66 -20.60 0.97
N ALA A 409 -24.53 -20.57 -0.05
CA ALA A 409 -25.72 -21.41 -0.10
C ALA A 409 -25.41 -22.91 -0.05
N VAL A 410 -24.27 -23.35 -0.61
CA VAL A 410 -23.84 -24.76 -0.56
C VAL A 410 -23.23 -25.08 0.81
N ASP A 411 -22.44 -24.18 1.39
CA ASP A 411 -21.87 -24.35 2.74
C ASP A 411 -22.98 -24.39 3.83
N GLU A 412 -24.01 -23.55 3.72
CA GLU A 412 -25.18 -23.58 4.61
C GLU A 412 -25.91 -24.93 4.56
N LEU A 413 -26.14 -25.46 3.35
CA LEU A 413 -26.75 -26.77 3.17
C LEU A 413 -25.86 -27.89 3.74
N GLU A 414 -24.55 -27.84 3.53
CA GLU A 414 -23.60 -28.81 4.11
C GLU A 414 -23.63 -28.80 5.64
N ARG A 415 -23.60 -27.61 6.25
CA ARG A 415 -23.72 -27.46 7.71
C ARG A 415 -25.05 -27.98 8.22
N ARG A 416 -26.15 -27.71 7.52
CA ARG A 416 -27.49 -28.18 7.91
C ARG A 416 -27.62 -29.69 7.81
N ILE A 417 -27.10 -30.29 6.73
CA ILE A 417 -27.05 -31.74 6.55
C ILE A 417 -26.25 -32.37 7.68
N MET A 418 -25.08 -31.84 8.01
CA MET A 418 -24.24 -32.34 9.10
C MET A 418 -24.95 -32.30 10.45
N GLN A 419 -25.68 -31.23 10.76
CA GLN A 419 -26.48 -31.14 11.99
C GLN A 419 -27.56 -32.24 12.05
N LEU A 420 -28.31 -32.43 10.97
CA LEU A 420 -29.36 -33.43 10.88
C LEU A 420 -28.80 -34.87 10.92
N GLU A 421 -27.61 -35.10 10.36
CA GLU A 421 -26.92 -36.38 10.45
C GLU A 421 -26.51 -36.72 11.89
N ILE A 422 -25.97 -35.76 12.63
CA ILE A 422 -25.64 -35.93 14.05
C ILE A 422 -26.91 -36.23 14.85
N GLU A 423 -28.00 -35.49 14.62
CA GLU A 423 -29.29 -35.71 15.26
C GLU A 423 -29.85 -37.10 14.95
N ARG A 424 -29.78 -37.53 13.69
CA ARG A 424 -30.20 -38.87 13.25
C ARG A 424 -29.40 -39.97 13.95
N GLU A 425 -28.08 -39.83 14.07
CA GLU A 425 -27.23 -40.84 14.75
C GLU A 425 -27.46 -40.88 16.26
N ALA A 426 -27.82 -39.76 16.89
CA ALA A 426 -28.24 -39.73 18.29
C ALA A 426 -29.58 -40.48 18.48
N LEU A 427 -30.59 -40.17 17.66
CA LEU A 427 -31.93 -40.78 17.75
C LEU A 427 -31.96 -42.26 17.36
N LYS A 428 -31.05 -42.72 16.49
CA LYS A 428 -30.84 -44.16 16.23
C LYS A 428 -30.47 -44.95 17.48
N ARG A 429 -29.75 -44.34 18.44
CA ARG A 429 -29.40 -45.00 19.72
C ARG A 429 -30.59 -45.08 20.67
N GLU A 430 -31.60 -44.25 20.46
CA GLU A 430 -32.83 -44.19 21.26
C GLU A 430 -33.97 -45.04 20.66
N ASN A 431 -33.76 -45.70 19.51
CA ASN A 431 -34.74 -46.51 18.77
C ASN A 431 -36.02 -45.75 18.36
N ASP A 432 -35.94 -44.45 18.07
CA ASP A 432 -37.06 -43.66 17.52
C ASP A 432 -37.10 -43.77 15.98
N ASP A 433 -37.56 -44.91 15.48
CA ASP A 433 -37.55 -45.25 14.04
C ASP A 433 -38.33 -44.24 13.17
N LYS A 434 -39.35 -43.58 13.72
CA LYS A 434 -40.18 -42.63 12.97
C LYS A 434 -39.43 -41.33 12.69
N LYS A 435 -38.81 -40.71 13.71
CA LYS A 435 -38.01 -39.50 13.50
C LYS A 435 -36.76 -39.77 12.69
N VAL A 436 -36.16 -40.96 12.82
CA VAL A 436 -35.01 -41.36 11.98
C VAL A 436 -35.39 -41.39 10.49
N ALA A 437 -36.60 -41.86 10.15
CA ALA A 437 -37.09 -41.85 8.78
C ALA A 437 -37.34 -40.42 8.26
N GLU A 438 -38.01 -39.56 9.05
CA GLU A 438 -38.27 -38.15 8.70
C GLU A 438 -36.97 -37.34 8.50
N LEU A 439 -35.97 -37.53 9.37
CA LEU A 439 -34.65 -36.92 9.23
C LEU A 439 -33.89 -37.47 8.02
N SER A 440 -34.01 -38.76 7.73
CA SER A 440 -33.37 -39.37 6.56
C SER A 440 -33.93 -38.83 5.25
N GLU A 441 -35.24 -38.62 5.18
CA GLU A 441 -35.89 -37.97 4.03
C GLU A 441 -35.44 -36.51 3.89
N SER A 442 -35.38 -35.76 4.99
CA SER A 442 -34.92 -34.37 5.00
C SER A 442 -33.45 -34.25 4.55
N ILE A 443 -32.57 -35.11 5.05
CA ILE A 443 -31.16 -35.19 4.63
C ILE A 443 -31.05 -35.52 3.13
N ALA A 444 -31.86 -36.46 2.62
CA ALA A 444 -31.84 -36.83 1.21
C ALA A 444 -32.28 -35.67 0.31
N ASN A 445 -33.34 -34.94 0.68
CA ASN A 445 -33.81 -33.77 -0.07
C ASN A 445 -32.76 -32.65 -0.08
N LEU A 446 -32.19 -32.29 1.08
CA LEU A 446 -31.16 -31.27 1.20
C LEU A 446 -29.86 -31.68 0.47
N SER A 447 -29.51 -32.96 0.50
CA SER A 447 -28.34 -33.48 -0.23
C SER A 447 -28.54 -33.36 -1.75
N ALA A 448 -29.73 -33.67 -2.26
CA ALA A 448 -30.04 -33.51 -3.68
C ALA A 448 -29.99 -32.04 -4.12
N GLU A 449 -30.49 -31.12 -3.29
CA GLU A 449 -30.41 -29.68 -3.54
C GLU A 449 -28.95 -29.19 -3.53
N ARG A 450 -28.16 -29.57 -2.51
CA ARG A 450 -26.72 -29.28 -2.43
C ARG A 450 -25.98 -29.78 -3.65
N ASP A 451 -26.20 -31.03 -4.05
CA ASP A 451 -25.48 -31.65 -5.18
C ASP A 451 -25.83 -30.96 -6.50
N THR A 452 -27.08 -30.51 -6.67
CA THR A 452 -27.51 -29.73 -7.83
C THR A 452 -26.80 -28.37 -7.88
N LEU A 453 -26.79 -27.64 -6.77
CA LEU A 453 -26.11 -26.34 -6.67
C LEU A 453 -24.60 -26.48 -6.89
N ARG A 454 -23.98 -27.49 -6.27
CA ARG A 454 -22.56 -27.78 -6.41
C ARG A 454 -22.17 -28.15 -7.83
N ALA A 455 -23.01 -28.93 -8.53
CA ALA A 455 -22.79 -29.26 -9.94
C ALA A 455 -22.86 -28.01 -10.82
N SER A 456 -23.86 -27.14 -10.62
CA SER A 456 -23.97 -25.87 -11.37
C SER A 456 -22.74 -24.96 -11.18
N TRP A 457 -22.28 -24.82 -9.92
CA TRP A 457 -21.09 -24.05 -9.61
C TRP A 457 -19.82 -24.64 -10.21
N GLN A 458 -19.64 -25.97 -10.16
CA GLN A 458 -18.49 -26.64 -10.78
C GLN A 458 -18.47 -26.45 -12.30
N GLU A 459 -19.63 -26.49 -12.95
CA GLU A 459 -19.76 -26.26 -14.38
C GLU A 459 -19.43 -24.80 -14.74
N GLU A 460 -20.01 -23.82 -14.05
CA GLU A 460 -19.68 -22.40 -14.21
C GLU A 460 -18.19 -22.14 -14.01
N LYS A 461 -17.62 -22.66 -12.91
CA LYS A 461 -16.19 -22.52 -12.61
C LYS A 461 -15.32 -23.10 -13.72
N SER A 462 -15.67 -24.28 -14.24
CA SER A 462 -14.91 -24.90 -15.32
C SER A 462 -14.93 -24.08 -16.61
N LEU A 463 -16.05 -23.43 -16.94
CA LEU A 463 -16.16 -22.53 -18.08
C LEU A 463 -15.29 -21.29 -17.90
N VAL A 464 -15.33 -20.68 -16.71
CA VAL A 464 -14.50 -19.50 -16.39
C VAL A 464 -13.02 -19.84 -16.46
N ASP A 465 -12.60 -20.97 -15.89
CA ASP A 465 -11.20 -21.41 -15.96
C ASP A 465 -10.75 -21.67 -17.41
N ASN A 466 -11.63 -22.22 -18.26
CA ASN A 466 -11.34 -22.41 -19.69
C ASN A 466 -11.22 -21.07 -20.44
N VAL A 467 -12.10 -20.09 -20.15
CA VAL A 467 -12.01 -18.73 -20.72
C VAL A 467 -10.66 -18.10 -20.35
N ASN A 468 -10.30 -18.18 -19.07
CA ASN A 468 -9.04 -17.63 -18.57
C ASN A 468 -7.81 -18.30 -19.19
N GLN A 469 -7.87 -19.62 -19.41
CA GLN A 469 -6.78 -20.34 -20.07
C GLN A 469 -6.56 -19.88 -21.52
N GLU A 470 -7.63 -19.63 -22.27
CA GLU A 470 -7.52 -19.12 -23.64
C GLU A 470 -7.08 -17.64 -23.68
N ILE A 471 -7.44 -16.82 -22.68
CA ILE A 471 -6.90 -15.46 -22.52
C ILE A 471 -5.39 -15.50 -22.25
N GLU A 472 -4.93 -16.38 -21.37
CA GLU A 472 -3.49 -16.59 -21.11
C GLU A 472 -2.75 -17.04 -22.38
N ASN A 473 -3.36 -17.92 -23.19
CA ASN A 473 -2.80 -18.31 -24.48
C ASN A 473 -2.68 -17.12 -25.44
N ILE A 474 -3.68 -16.22 -25.50
CA ILE A 474 -3.63 -15.01 -26.33
C ILE A 474 -2.45 -14.13 -25.92
N GLU A 475 -2.26 -13.88 -24.62
CA GLU A 475 -1.14 -13.07 -24.13
C GLU A 475 0.22 -13.70 -24.45
N ASN A 476 0.36 -15.01 -24.27
CA ASN A 476 1.57 -15.74 -24.65
C ASN A 476 1.83 -15.65 -26.17
N TYR A 477 0.80 -15.78 -27.00
CA TYR A 477 0.94 -15.63 -28.45
C TYR A 477 1.26 -14.20 -28.88
N LYS A 478 0.71 -13.17 -28.20
CA LYS A 478 1.07 -11.77 -28.43
C LYS A 478 2.55 -11.56 -28.15
N LEU A 479 3.05 -12.06 -27.01
CA LEU A 479 4.46 -11.99 -26.64
C LEU A 479 5.37 -12.70 -27.65
N GLU A 480 5.01 -13.93 -28.06
CA GLU A 480 5.74 -14.67 -29.08
C GLU A 480 5.76 -13.93 -30.43
N ALA A 481 4.66 -13.26 -30.79
CA ALA A 481 4.57 -12.48 -32.02
C ALA A 481 5.48 -11.25 -31.96
N GLU A 482 5.55 -10.55 -30.82
CA GLU A 482 6.48 -9.44 -30.63
C GLU A 482 7.95 -9.89 -30.69
N GLN A 483 8.27 -11.07 -30.15
CA GLN A 483 9.61 -11.66 -30.25
C GLN A 483 9.96 -12.04 -31.70
N ALA A 484 9.02 -12.64 -32.43
CA ALA A 484 9.20 -13.00 -33.84
C ALA A 484 9.34 -11.77 -34.75
N GLU A 485 8.59 -10.71 -34.47
CA GLU A 485 8.69 -9.44 -35.21
C GLU A 485 10.07 -8.81 -35.03
N ARG A 486 10.61 -8.86 -33.80
CA ARG A 486 11.98 -8.39 -33.50
C ARG A 486 13.06 -9.24 -34.17
N SER A 487 12.89 -10.56 -34.25
CA SER A 487 13.85 -11.44 -34.93
C SER A 487 13.74 -11.41 -36.46
N GLY A 488 12.77 -10.69 -37.02
CA GLY A 488 12.52 -10.58 -38.45
C GLY A 488 11.79 -11.80 -39.05
N ASP A 489 11.25 -12.70 -38.22
CA ASP A 489 10.46 -13.85 -38.66
C ASP A 489 8.99 -13.45 -38.91
N TYR A 490 8.78 -12.67 -39.97
CA TYR A 490 7.44 -12.20 -40.35
C TYR A 490 6.47 -13.35 -40.70
N GLY A 491 6.99 -14.53 -41.04
CA GLY A 491 6.18 -15.73 -41.27
C GLY A 491 5.51 -16.20 -39.98
N LYS A 492 6.30 -16.36 -38.91
CA LYS A 492 5.78 -16.71 -37.58
C LYS A 492 4.87 -15.61 -37.01
N VAL A 493 5.17 -14.33 -37.25
CA VAL A 493 4.28 -13.21 -36.86
C VAL A 493 2.89 -13.34 -37.49
N ALA A 494 2.82 -13.65 -38.79
CA ALA A 494 1.55 -13.80 -39.49
C ALA A 494 0.75 -15.01 -38.99
N GLU A 495 1.42 -16.15 -38.75
CA GLU A 495 0.81 -17.35 -38.15
C GLU A 495 0.20 -17.05 -36.78
N LEU A 496 0.92 -16.33 -35.93
CA LEU A 496 0.47 -16.00 -34.58
C LEU A 496 -0.67 -14.97 -34.59
N ARG A 497 -0.49 -13.82 -35.25
CA ARG A 497 -1.48 -12.72 -35.23
C ARG A 497 -2.76 -13.05 -35.97
N TYR A 498 -2.68 -13.66 -37.15
CA TYR A 498 -3.85 -13.92 -38.00
C TYR A 498 -4.39 -15.35 -37.91
N GLY A 499 -3.61 -16.29 -37.36
CA GLY A 499 -4.02 -17.65 -37.07
C GLY A 499 -4.34 -17.83 -35.59
N ARG A 500 -3.34 -18.17 -34.78
CA ARG A 500 -3.53 -18.67 -33.40
C ARG A 500 -4.24 -17.69 -32.46
N ILE A 501 -3.88 -16.41 -32.50
CA ILE A 501 -4.54 -15.37 -31.67
C ILE A 501 -6.02 -15.26 -32.05
N LYS A 502 -6.32 -15.27 -33.36
CA LYS A 502 -7.70 -15.17 -33.85
C LYS A 502 -8.51 -16.41 -33.46
N GLU A 503 -7.96 -17.61 -33.61
CA GLU A 503 -8.60 -18.86 -33.19
C GLU A 503 -8.88 -18.88 -31.67
N ALA A 504 -7.90 -18.46 -30.86
CA ALA A 504 -8.08 -18.37 -29.41
C ALA A 504 -9.14 -17.32 -29.04
N GLN A 505 -9.16 -16.16 -29.72
CA GLN A 505 -10.19 -15.15 -29.51
C GLN A 505 -11.60 -15.66 -29.86
N GLU A 506 -11.75 -16.37 -30.99
CA GLU A 506 -13.02 -16.98 -31.38
C GLU A 506 -13.52 -18.01 -30.35
N LYS A 507 -12.61 -18.77 -29.74
CA LYS A 507 -12.95 -19.68 -28.64
C LYS A 507 -13.36 -18.93 -27.38
N VAL A 508 -12.65 -17.86 -26.99
CA VAL A 508 -13.01 -17.01 -25.84
C VAL A 508 -14.41 -16.46 -26.03
N ASP A 509 -14.73 -15.92 -27.21
CA ASP A 509 -16.04 -15.36 -27.51
C ASP A 509 -17.15 -16.42 -27.43
N LYS A 510 -16.87 -17.64 -27.93
CA LYS A 510 -17.80 -18.77 -27.82
C LYS A 510 -18.04 -19.21 -26.37
N LEU A 511 -16.97 -19.37 -25.58
CA LEU A 511 -17.06 -19.77 -24.18
C LEU A 511 -17.77 -18.71 -23.33
N LYS A 512 -17.54 -17.42 -23.61
CA LYS A 512 -18.27 -16.30 -22.97
C LYS A 512 -19.76 -16.32 -23.30
N ALA A 513 -20.14 -16.64 -24.54
CA ALA A 513 -21.54 -16.79 -24.91
C ALA A 513 -22.21 -17.96 -24.17
N GLU A 514 -21.53 -19.11 -24.06
CA GLU A 514 -22.01 -20.27 -23.29
C GLU A 514 -22.16 -19.93 -21.79
N LEU A 515 -21.21 -19.19 -21.22
CA LEU A 515 -21.26 -18.75 -19.82
C LEU A 515 -22.46 -17.81 -19.59
N ALA A 516 -22.69 -16.84 -20.48
CA ALA A 516 -23.81 -15.90 -20.39
C ALA A 516 -25.17 -16.61 -20.46
N GLU A 517 -25.33 -17.60 -21.35
CA GLU A 517 -26.55 -18.40 -21.46
C GLU A 517 -26.87 -19.18 -20.18
N LYS A 518 -25.84 -19.73 -19.51
CA LYS A 518 -26.02 -20.44 -18.24
C LYS A 518 -26.34 -19.51 -17.06
N GLN A 519 -25.72 -18.32 -17.04
CA GLN A 519 -25.91 -17.32 -15.98
C GLN A 519 -27.31 -16.66 -15.99
N GLU A 520 -28.07 -16.68 -17.09
CA GLU A 520 -29.44 -16.12 -17.14
C GLU A 520 -30.42 -16.80 -16.17
N SER A 521 -30.18 -18.06 -15.82
CA SER A 521 -31.12 -18.85 -15.01
C SER A 521 -30.87 -18.72 -13.49
N LYS A 522 -29.62 -18.45 -13.08
CA LYS A 522 -29.18 -18.07 -11.71
C LYS A 522 -27.65 -17.93 -11.73
N ARG A 523 -27.12 -16.72 -11.51
CA ARG A 523 -25.66 -16.50 -11.43
C ARG A 523 -25.14 -17.00 -10.08
N MET A 524 -24.34 -18.08 -10.06
CA MET A 524 -23.75 -18.63 -8.82
C MET A 524 -22.37 -18.03 -8.51
N LEU A 525 -21.67 -17.54 -9.54
CA LEU A 525 -20.31 -17.04 -9.43
C LEU A 525 -20.21 -15.59 -9.95
N LYS A 526 -19.53 -14.74 -9.17
CA LYS A 526 -19.14 -13.38 -9.56
C LYS A 526 -17.69 -13.42 -10.06
N GLU A 527 -17.47 -13.06 -11.31
CA GLU A 527 -16.13 -13.04 -11.94
C GLU A 527 -15.63 -11.63 -12.30
N GLU A 528 -16.43 -10.60 -11.99
CA GLU A 528 -16.15 -9.21 -12.32
C GLU A 528 -15.89 -8.36 -11.07
N VAL A 529 -14.75 -7.68 -11.04
CA VAL A 529 -14.43 -6.65 -10.05
C VAL A 529 -15.20 -5.38 -10.42
N THR A 530 -16.06 -4.95 -9.51
CA THR A 530 -16.95 -3.78 -9.61
C THR A 530 -16.47 -2.63 -8.74
N SER A 531 -17.07 -1.44 -8.89
CA SER A 531 -16.79 -0.30 -8.00
C SER A 531 -17.11 -0.58 -6.53
N GLU A 532 -18.07 -1.47 -6.26
CA GLU A 532 -18.42 -1.89 -4.90
C GLU A 532 -17.28 -2.69 -4.26
N ASP A 533 -16.62 -3.57 -5.02
CA ASP A 533 -15.50 -4.36 -4.51
C ASP A 533 -14.30 -3.46 -4.14
N ILE A 534 -14.09 -2.38 -4.91
CA ILE A 534 -13.09 -1.37 -4.59
C ILE A 534 -13.48 -0.61 -3.32
N ALA A 535 -14.73 -0.17 -3.21
CA ALA A 535 -15.23 0.54 -2.04
C ALA A 535 -15.14 -0.32 -0.77
N ASP A 536 -15.41 -1.63 -0.87
CA ASP A 536 -15.22 -2.61 0.21
C ASP A 536 -13.78 -2.65 0.72
N VAL A 537 -12.79 -2.66 -0.19
CA VAL A 537 -11.37 -2.66 0.18
C VAL A 537 -11.01 -1.34 0.85
N VAL A 538 -11.40 -0.20 0.27
CA VAL A 538 -11.15 1.12 0.86
C VAL A 538 -11.83 1.25 2.24
N ALA A 539 -13.03 0.71 2.40
CA ALA A 539 -13.75 0.68 3.67
C ALA A 539 -13.00 -0.10 4.74
N LYS A 540 -12.38 -1.24 4.39
CA LYS A 540 -11.53 -2.00 5.31
C LYS A 540 -10.27 -1.25 5.70
N TRP A 541 -9.64 -0.54 4.76
CA TRP A 541 -8.41 0.21 5.02
C TRP A 541 -8.66 1.46 5.88
N THR A 542 -9.80 2.12 5.68
CA THR A 542 -10.09 3.44 6.27
C THR A 542 -11.10 3.40 7.42
N GLY A 543 -11.87 2.31 7.55
CA GLY A 543 -12.97 2.18 8.51
C GLY A 543 -14.26 2.91 8.10
N ILE A 544 -14.29 3.55 6.93
CA ILE A 544 -15.46 4.29 6.43
C ILE A 544 -16.46 3.32 5.78
N PRO A 545 -17.76 3.33 6.15
CA PRO A 545 -18.75 2.43 5.56
C PRO A 545 -18.92 2.61 4.04
N VAL A 546 -19.06 1.49 3.32
CA VAL A 546 -19.26 1.43 1.86
C VAL A 546 -20.49 2.21 1.40
N SER A 547 -21.58 2.13 2.16
CA SER A 547 -22.82 2.87 1.88
C SER A 547 -22.61 4.39 1.84
N LYS A 548 -21.65 4.91 2.61
CA LYS A 548 -21.28 6.32 2.59
C LYS A 548 -20.42 6.69 1.37
N MET A 549 -19.68 5.75 0.77
CA MET A 549 -18.83 5.99 -0.39
C MET A 549 -19.59 5.92 -1.73
N ILE A 550 -20.60 5.04 -1.82
CA ILE A 550 -21.39 4.83 -3.05
C ILE A 550 -22.42 5.94 -3.28
N GLN A 551 -22.90 6.59 -2.21
CA GLN A 551 -23.89 7.65 -2.33
C GLN A 551 -23.35 8.83 -3.15
N SER A 552 -24.09 9.27 -4.17
CA SER A 552 -23.65 10.37 -5.01
C SER A 552 -23.46 11.63 -4.16
N GLU A 553 -22.31 12.29 -4.33
CA GLU A 553 -22.00 13.53 -3.61
C GLU A 553 -23.08 14.60 -3.83
N ARG A 554 -23.72 14.58 -5.01
CA ARG A 554 -24.85 15.44 -5.34
C ARG A 554 -26.04 15.20 -4.41
N GLU A 555 -26.47 13.96 -4.21
CA GLU A 555 -27.59 13.65 -3.32
C GLU A 555 -27.26 13.97 -1.86
N LYS A 556 -26.03 13.70 -1.41
CA LYS A 556 -25.58 14.10 -0.07
C LYS A 556 -25.74 15.61 0.13
N LEU A 557 -25.28 16.42 -0.82
CA LEU A 557 -25.30 17.88 -0.68
C LEU A 557 -26.70 18.51 -0.83
N LEU A 558 -27.64 17.83 -1.48
CA LEU A 558 -29.02 18.31 -1.62
C LEU A 558 -29.83 18.16 -0.32
N ASN A 559 -29.48 17.18 0.52
CA ASN A 559 -30.17 16.92 1.79
C ASN A 559 -29.32 17.38 3.01
N LEU A 560 -28.33 18.24 2.78
CA LEU A 560 -27.35 18.63 3.80
C LEU A 560 -28.02 19.26 5.03
N GLU A 561 -29.00 20.14 4.84
CA GLU A 561 -29.75 20.79 5.91
C GLU A 561 -30.50 19.78 6.78
N GLU A 562 -31.24 18.86 6.15
CA GLU A 562 -32.00 17.83 6.86
C GLU A 562 -31.08 16.94 7.70
N GLU A 563 -29.91 16.59 7.17
CA GLU A 563 -28.92 15.76 7.87
C GLU A 563 -28.27 16.50 9.04
N LEU A 564 -27.98 17.80 8.90
CA LEU A 564 -27.49 18.61 10.00
C LEU A 564 -28.54 18.78 11.11
N HIS A 565 -29.82 18.92 10.76
CA HIS A 565 -30.92 19.03 11.72
C HIS A 565 -31.16 17.76 12.54
N LYS A 566 -30.71 16.58 12.08
CA LYS A 566 -30.74 15.36 12.91
C LYS A 566 -29.87 15.46 14.16
N ARG A 567 -28.91 16.39 14.19
CA ARG A 567 -27.95 16.55 15.29
C ARG A 567 -27.99 17.95 15.93
N VAL A 568 -28.39 18.97 15.18
CA VAL A 568 -28.48 20.37 15.63
C VAL A 568 -29.92 20.83 15.61
N ALA A 569 -30.45 21.21 16.78
CA ALA A 569 -31.79 21.78 16.89
C ALA A 569 -31.77 23.30 16.65
N GLY A 570 -32.74 23.79 15.87
CA GLY A 570 -32.84 25.19 15.47
C GLY A 570 -31.64 25.66 14.64
N GLN A 571 -31.30 26.95 14.77
CA GLN A 571 -30.19 27.60 14.05
C GLN A 571 -30.32 27.49 12.52
N ASP A 572 -31.56 27.58 12.00
CA ASP A 572 -31.87 27.37 10.59
C ASP A 572 -31.04 28.26 9.65
N GLU A 573 -30.91 29.55 9.98
CA GLU A 573 -30.12 30.51 9.20
C GLU A 573 -28.62 30.13 9.15
N ALA A 574 -28.09 29.56 10.23
CA ALA A 574 -26.70 29.11 10.26
C ALA A 574 -26.49 27.89 9.37
N ILE A 575 -27.41 26.94 9.44
CA ILE A 575 -27.38 25.69 8.65
C ILE A 575 -27.56 25.99 7.16
N GLU A 576 -28.50 26.86 6.80
CA GLU A 576 -28.75 27.29 5.41
C GLU A 576 -27.52 27.99 4.82
N ALA A 577 -26.95 28.99 5.52
CA ALA A 577 -25.80 29.74 5.03
C ALA A 577 -24.56 28.87 4.79
N ILE A 578 -24.31 27.91 5.69
CA ILE A 578 -23.20 26.96 5.55
C ILE A 578 -23.46 26.00 4.39
N SER A 579 -24.68 25.49 4.29
CA SER A 579 -25.06 24.53 3.25
C SER A 579 -24.94 25.14 1.85
N ASP A 580 -25.37 26.38 1.69
CA ASP A 580 -25.18 27.15 0.47
C ASP A 580 -23.71 27.38 0.13
N ALA A 581 -22.89 27.79 1.10
CA ALA A 581 -21.46 28.00 0.88
C ALA A 581 -20.75 26.71 0.43
N ILE A 582 -21.07 25.57 1.05
CA ILE A 582 -20.51 24.26 0.66
C ILE A 582 -20.98 23.87 -0.74
N ARG A 583 -22.26 24.02 -1.06
CA ARG A 583 -22.80 23.75 -2.41
C ARG A 583 -22.15 24.62 -3.47
N ARG A 584 -21.94 25.92 -3.22
CA ARG A 584 -21.21 26.84 -4.12
C ARG A 584 -19.80 26.34 -4.40
N SER A 585 -19.09 25.91 -3.37
CA SER A 585 -17.74 25.37 -3.48
C SER A 585 -17.70 24.09 -4.32
N ARG A 586 -18.60 23.15 -4.03
CA ARG A 586 -18.67 21.86 -4.74
C ARG A 586 -19.19 21.96 -6.17
N ALA A 587 -19.99 22.97 -6.48
CA ALA A 587 -20.38 23.31 -7.85
C ALA A 587 -19.25 23.99 -8.66
N GLY A 588 -18.07 24.23 -8.06
CA GLY A 588 -16.96 24.92 -8.71
C GLY A 588 -17.22 26.41 -8.96
N LEU A 589 -18.16 27.01 -8.22
CA LEU A 589 -18.52 28.42 -8.34
C LEU A 589 -17.68 29.33 -7.42
N ASN A 590 -16.85 28.74 -6.55
CA ASN A 590 -15.86 29.45 -5.74
C ASN A 590 -14.45 29.36 -6.35
N ASP A 591 -13.53 30.20 -5.87
CA ASP A 591 -12.12 30.13 -6.25
C ASP A 591 -11.49 28.80 -5.78
N ALA A 592 -10.99 27.99 -6.72
CA ALA A 592 -10.34 26.70 -6.47
C ALA A 592 -9.02 26.79 -5.67
N LYS A 593 -8.55 28.01 -5.38
CA LYS A 593 -7.42 28.24 -4.47
C LYS A 593 -7.84 28.36 -3.02
N ARG A 594 -9.10 28.62 -2.69
CA ARG A 594 -9.54 28.85 -1.31
C ARG A 594 -10.04 27.56 -0.64
N PRO A 595 -10.15 27.51 0.70
CA PRO A 595 -10.82 26.40 1.40
C PRO A 595 -12.27 26.21 0.94
N ILE A 596 -12.88 25.07 1.29
CA ILE A 596 -14.27 24.75 0.91
C ILE A 596 -15.23 25.85 1.38
N GLY A 597 -15.03 26.33 2.60
CA GLY A 597 -15.74 27.47 3.16
C GLY A 597 -15.07 27.97 4.43
N SER A 598 -15.28 29.24 4.73
CA SER A 598 -14.74 29.93 5.90
C SER A 598 -15.84 30.72 6.62
N PHE A 599 -16.00 30.45 7.92
CA PHE A 599 -17.13 30.92 8.71
C PHE A 599 -16.69 31.50 10.04
N ILE A 600 -17.36 32.58 10.48
CA ILE A 600 -17.29 33.06 11.87
C ILE A 600 -18.63 32.86 12.54
N PHE A 601 -18.67 32.05 13.60
CA PHE A 601 -19.85 31.79 14.42
C PHE A 601 -19.86 32.71 15.64
N LEU A 602 -20.79 33.66 15.65
CA LEU A 602 -21.04 34.58 16.76
C LEU A 602 -22.22 34.07 17.59
N GLY A 603 -22.14 34.15 18.92
CA GLY A 603 -23.28 33.76 19.76
C GLY A 603 -22.87 33.44 21.20
N THR A 604 -23.84 33.15 22.05
CA THR A 604 -23.60 32.74 23.44
C THR A 604 -23.02 31.33 23.51
N THR A 605 -22.54 30.92 24.68
CA THR A 605 -22.05 29.54 24.87
C THR A 605 -23.22 28.56 24.96
N GLY A 606 -23.07 27.37 24.37
CA GLY A 606 -24.03 26.27 24.54
C GLY A 606 -25.28 26.33 23.64
N VAL A 607 -25.26 27.15 22.58
CA VAL A 607 -26.34 27.25 21.57
C VAL A 607 -26.15 26.37 20.33
N GLY A 608 -25.01 25.67 20.21
CA GLY A 608 -24.79 24.71 19.12
C GLY A 608 -23.59 24.97 18.19
N LYS A 609 -22.82 26.06 18.37
CA LYS A 609 -21.65 26.41 17.51
C LYS A 609 -20.69 25.24 17.26
N THR A 610 -20.21 24.60 18.33
CA THR A 610 -19.31 23.44 18.24
C THR A 610 -20.02 22.18 17.75
N GLU A 611 -21.31 22.02 18.05
CA GLU A 611 -22.07 20.83 17.64
C GLU A 611 -22.31 20.84 16.13
N LEU A 612 -22.57 22.01 15.54
CA LEU A 612 -22.67 22.18 14.09
C LEU A 612 -21.35 21.86 13.38
N ALA A 613 -20.21 22.30 13.92
CA ALA A 613 -18.90 21.94 13.38
C ALA A 613 -18.65 20.42 13.39
N LYS A 614 -19.09 19.73 14.45
CA LYS A 614 -19.01 18.27 14.56
C LYS A 614 -19.93 17.56 13.59
N ALA A 615 -21.17 18.04 13.47
CA ALA A 615 -22.15 17.50 12.53
C ALA A 615 -21.66 17.64 11.08
N LEU A 616 -21.02 18.78 10.74
CA LEU A 616 -20.39 18.99 9.43
C LEU A 616 -19.23 18.03 9.18
N ALA A 617 -18.37 17.80 10.19
CA ALA A 617 -17.25 16.87 10.07
C ALA A 617 -17.75 15.43 9.83
N GLU A 618 -18.73 14.99 10.62
CA GLU A 618 -19.34 13.67 10.46
C GLU A 618 -20.07 13.50 9.13
N PHE A 619 -20.75 14.55 8.65
CA PHE A 619 -21.54 14.46 7.42
C PHE A 619 -20.67 14.51 6.16
N LEU A 620 -19.74 15.48 6.09
CA LEU A 620 -18.96 15.72 4.87
C LEU A 620 -17.72 14.82 4.77
N PHE A 621 -17.14 14.45 5.91
CA PHE A 621 -15.90 13.68 5.98
C PHE A 621 -16.11 12.31 6.64
N ASP A 622 -17.37 11.91 6.81
CA ASP A 622 -17.82 10.61 7.32
C ASP A 622 -17.33 10.23 8.74
N ASP A 623 -16.59 11.12 9.43
CA ASP A 623 -15.94 10.92 10.73
C ASP A 623 -15.93 12.23 11.57
N GLU A 624 -16.48 12.20 12.79
CA GLU A 624 -16.42 13.34 13.74
C GLU A 624 -14.96 13.69 14.12
N GLN A 625 -14.05 12.72 14.12
CA GLN A 625 -12.63 12.98 14.41
C GLN A 625 -11.93 13.72 13.27
N SER A 626 -12.55 13.87 12.11
CA SER A 626 -12.09 14.78 11.05
C SER A 626 -12.26 16.26 11.42
N MET A 627 -12.65 16.57 12.66
CA MET A 627 -12.58 17.92 13.23
C MET A 627 -11.25 18.15 13.95
N VAL A 628 -10.46 19.10 13.45
CA VAL A 628 -9.26 19.63 14.12
C VAL A 628 -9.66 20.83 14.98
N ARG A 629 -9.72 20.64 16.30
CA ARG A 629 -10.10 21.69 17.24
C ARG A 629 -8.87 22.34 17.87
N ILE A 630 -8.79 23.67 17.81
CA ILE A 630 -7.72 24.45 18.42
C ILE A 630 -8.35 25.58 19.25
N ASP A 631 -7.98 25.64 20.53
CA ASP A 631 -8.40 26.69 21.44
C ASP A 631 -7.47 27.90 21.32
N MET A 632 -7.98 29.04 20.83
CA MET A 632 -7.18 30.25 20.62
C MET A 632 -6.78 30.94 21.92
N SER A 633 -7.39 30.60 23.06
CA SER A 633 -6.94 31.07 24.37
C SER A 633 -5.52 30.58 24.71
N GLU A 634 -5.06 29.46 24.16
CA GLU A 634 -3.67 28.99 24.29
C GLU A 634 -2.66 29.75 23.42
N TYR A 635 -3.15 30.61 22.52
CA TYR A 635 -2.37 31.31 21.49
C TYR A 635 -2.41 32.84 21.67
N GLN A 636 -2.62 33.30 22.91
CA GLN A 636 -2.57 34.72 23.28
C GLN A 636 -1.15 35.31 23.19
N GLU A 637 -0.13 34.48 23.44
CA GLU A 637 1.26 34.90 23.43
C GLU A 637 1.96 34.61 22.10
N ARG A 638 2.85 35.51 21.69
CA ARG A 638 3.58 35.42 20.42
C ARG A 638 4.37 34.11 20.25
N HIS A 639 4.99 33.58 21.32
CA HIS A 639 5.77 32.34 21.25
C HIS A 639 4.91 31.10 21.04
N ALA A 640 3.65 31.12 21.50
CA ALA A 640 2.72 30.02 21.30
C ALA A 640 2.32 29.88 19.83
N VAL A 641 2.28 30.97 19.06
CA VAL A 641 1.91 30.99 17.63
C VAL A 641 2.78 30.03 16.81
N SER A 642 4.07 29.93 17.13
CA SER A 642 4.98 28.98 16.47
C SER A 642 4.52 27.52 16.63
N ARG A 643 3.78 27.16 17.70
CA ARG A 643 3.26 25.79 17.86
C ARG A 643 2.24 25.42 16.79
N LEU A 644 1.55 26.37 16.16
CA LEU A 644 0.59 26.08 15.07
C LEU A 644 1.29 25.57 13.81
N ILE A 645 2.44 26.15 13.46
CA ILE A 645 3.20 25.89 12.22
C ILE A 645 4.54 25.16 12.44
N GLY A 646 4.89 24.87 13.69
CA GLY A 646 6.13 24.19 14.09
C GLY A 646 7.18 25.17 14.62
N ALA A 647 8.10 24.71 15.47
CA ALA A 647 9.16 25.60 15.95
C ALA A 647 10.13 25.96 14.79
N PRO A 648 10.72 27.18 14.78
CA PRO A 648 11.74 27.54 13.80
C PRO A 648 13.07 26.78 14.04
N PRO A 649 13.95 26.68 13.02
CA PRO A 649 15.25 26.02 13.16
C PRO A 649 16.06 26.54 14.36
N GLY A 650 16.54 25.62 15.22
CA GLY A 650 17.35 25.95 16.40
C GLY A 650 16.60 26.07 17.73
N TYR A 651 15.28 25.83 17.74
CA TYR A 651 14.45 25.81 18.96
C TYR A 651 14.04 24.37 19.35
N VAL A 652 13.82 24.13 20.64
CA VAL A 652 13.30 22.85 21.15
C VAL A 652 11.93 22.57 20.52
N GLY A 653 11.73 21.36 20.01
CA GLY A 653 10.52 21.01 19.25
C GLY A 653 10.60 21.31 17.75
N TYR A 654 11.77 21.69 17.21
CA TYR A 654 11.95 21.82 15.75
C TYR A 654 11.63 20.52 15.00
N ASP A 655 11.93 19.35 15.59
CA ASP A 655 11.60 18.07 14.98
C ASP A 655 10.09 17.75 15.02
N GLU A 656 9.33 18.38 15.92
CA GLU A 656 7.87 18.28 15.99
C GLU A 656 7.25 19.26 14.96
N GLY A 657 6.40 18.75 14.06
CA GLY A 657 5.67 19.62 13.12
C GLY A 657 4.61 20.46 13.84
N GLY A 658 4.08 21.49 13.18
CA GLY A 658 3.06 22.36 13.78
C GLY A 658 1.75 21.64 14.05
N GLN A 659 1.07 22.00 15.14
CA GLN A 659 -0.19 21.38 15.56
C GLN A 659 -1.28 21.48 14.48
N LEU A 660 -1.38 22.63 13.82
CA LEU A 660 -2.34 22.85 12.74
C LEU A 660 -1.84 22.21 11.43
N THR A 661 -0.59 22.49 11.05
CA THR A 661 -0.02 22.02 9.78
C THR A 661 0.09 20.50 9.71
N GLU A 662 0.43 19.80 10.80
CA GLU A 662 0.49 18.34 10.84
C GLU A 662 -0.90 17.71 10.85
N ALA A 663 -1.85 18.28 11.59
CA ALA A 663 -3.20 17.78 11.66
C ALA A 663 -3.87 17.79 10.27
N VAL A 664 -3.76 18.92 9.56
CA VAL A 664 -4.31 19.07 8.21
C VAL A 664 -3.51 18.29 7.16
N ARG A 665 -2.17 18.17 7.30
CA ARG A 665 -1.39 17.31 6.39
C ARG A 665 -1.81 15.83 6.50
N ARG A 666 -2.07 15.34 7.71
CA ARG A 666 -2.52 13.97 7.94
C ARG A 666 -3.99 13.76 7.53
N ARG A 667 -4.82 14.79 7.66
CA ARG A 667 -6.24 14.78 7.30
C ARG A 667 -6.60 16.01 6.46
N PRO A 668 -6.30 16.00 5.14
CA PRO A 668 -6.58 17.13 4.26
C PRO A 668 -8.06 17.48 4.11
N TYR A 669 -8.93 16.48 4.31
CA TYR A 669 -10.37 16.61 4.38
C TYR A 669 -10.80 16.73 5.85
N SER A 670 -10.94 17.95 6.34
CA SER A 670 -11.22 18.19 7.75
C SER A 670 -11.94 19.51 8.01
N VAL A 671 -12.66 19.56 9.14
CA VAL A 671 -13.20 20.81 9.70
C VAL A 671 -12.17 21.36 10.69
N VAL A 672 -11.62 22.54 10.42
CA VAL A 672 -10.71 23.24 11.34
C VAL A 672 -11.53 24.20 12.20
N LEU A 673 -11.70 23.85 13.48
CA LEU A 673 -12.44 24.65 14.46
C LEU A 673 -11.47 25.46 15.32
N LEU A 674 -11.50 26.78 15.18
CA LEU A 674 -10.73 27.75 15.95
C LEU A 674 -11.65 28.39 16.99
N ASP A 675 -11.61 27.89 18.23
CA ASP A 675 -12.46 28.40 19.31
C ASP A 675 -11.91 29.69 19.92
N GLU A 676 -12.80 30.62 20.28
CA GLU A 676 -12.48 31.90 20.94
C GLU A 676 -11.50 32.78 20.14
N ILE A 677 -11.74 32.95 18.83
CA ILE A 677 -10.81 33.64 17.91
C ILE A 677 -10.44 35.06 18.36
N GLU A 678 -11.31 35.75 19.11
CA GLU A 678 -11.04 37.07 19.68
C GLU A 678 -9.88 37.09 20.69
N LYS A 679 -9.45 35.93 21.21
CA LYS A 679 -8.32 35.80 22.13
C LYS A 679 -7.00 35.56 21.41
N ALA A 680 -7.01 35.25 20.12
CA ALA A 680 -5.80 34.93 19.38
C ALA A 680 -4.85 36.13 19.29
N HIS A 681 -3.54 35.88 19.35
CA HIS A 681 -2.53 36.89 19.07
C HIS A 681 -2.64 37.39 17.60
N PRO A 682 -2.38 38.67 17.29
CA PRO A 682 -2.43 39.22 15.92
C PRO A 682 -1.67 38.41 14.85
N ASP A 683 -0.53 37.81 15.23
CA ASP A 683 0.28 36.98 14.31
C ASP A 683 -0.45 35.71 13.83
N VAL A 684 -1.44 35.20 14.59
CA VAL A 684 -2.29 34.08 14.16
C VAL A 684 -3.16 34.47 12.96
N PHE A 685 -3.71 35.69 12.95
CA PHE A 685 -4.53 36.18 11.84
C PHE A 685 -3.74 36.28 10.54
N ASN A 686 -2.44 36.62 10.61
CA ASN A 686 -1.57 36.66 9.42
C ASN A 686 -1.38 35.26 8.81
N ILE A 687 -1.23 34.24 9.66
CA ILE A 687 -1.15 32.82 9.26
C ILE A 687 -2.47 32.39 8.60
N LEU A 688 -3.59 32.74 9.22
CA LEU A 688 -4.92 32.38 8.71
C LEU A 688 -5.26 33.11 7.41
N LEU A 689 -4.81 34.35 7.20
CA LEU A 689 -4.97 35.05 5.92
C LEU A 689 -4.37 34.26 4.75
N GLN A 690 -3.17 33.69 4.93
CA GLN A 690 -2.54 32.85 3.91
C GLN A 690 -3.41 31.63 3.57
N VAL A 691 -4.00 30.99 4.59
CA VAL A 691 -4.91 29.86 4.41
C VAL A 691 -6.19 30.28 3.67
N LEU A 692 -6.77 31.41 4.02
CA LEU A 692 -8.04 31.89 3.44
C LEU A 692 -7.89 32.42 2.00
N ASP A 693 -6.70 32.91 1.64
CA ASP A 693 -6.40 33.45 0.30
C ASP A 693 -5.86 32.39 -0.66
N ASP A 694 -4.84 31.64 -0.25
CA ASP A 694 -4.11 30.72 -1.13
C ASP A 694 -4.47 29.23 -0.92
N GLY A 695 -5.25 28.93 0.13
CA GLY A 695 -5.63 27.57 0.49
C GLY A 695 -4.44 26.67 0.82
N HIS A 696 -3.32 27.26 1.20
CA HIS A 696 -2.16 26.52 1.66
C HIS A 696 -1.42 27.25 2.77
N LEU A 697 -0.71 26.51 3.61
CA LEU A 697 0.12 27.06 4.68
C LEU A 697 1.51 26.44 4.62
N THR A 698 2.54 27.29 4.66
CA THR A 698 3.92 26.82 4.72
C THR A 698 4.35 26.70 6.17
N ASP A 699 4.81 25.51 6.57
CA ASP A 699 5.35 25.26 7.90
C ASP A 699 6.77 25.84 8.06
N ASN A 700 7.29 25.88 9.29
CA ASN A 700 8.63 26.40 9.56
C ASN A 700 9.78 25.50 9.05
N LYS A 701 9.47 24.35 8.43
CA LYS A 701 10.41 23.48 7.71
C LYS A 701 10.39 23.72 6.20
N GLY A 702 9.54 24.63 5.71
CA GLY A 702 9.37 24.93 4.29
C GLY A 702 8.44 23.96 3.56
N ARG A 703 7.71 23.11 4.27
CA ARG A 703 6.71 22.21 3.68
C ARG A 703 5.41 22.99 3.49
N THR A 704 4.79 22.86 2.32
CA THR A 704 3.50 23.48 2.04
C THR A 704 2.39 22.47 2.30
N VAL A 705 1.44 22.84 3.16
CA VAL A 705 0.27 22.04 3.53
C VAL A 705 -0.95 22.59 2.81
N ASN A 706 -1.75 21.71 2.21
CA ASN A 706 -2.93 22.06 1.43
C ASN A 706 -4.19 22.12 2.34
N PHE A 707 -4.92 23.24 2.27
CA PHE A 707 -6.15 23.53 3.02
C PHE A 707 -7.38 23.63 2.11
N LYS A 708 -7.25 23.45 0.79
CA LYS A 708 -8.37 23.59 -0.17
C LYS A 708 -9.55 22.65 0.12
N ASN A 709 -9.28 21.51 0.75
CA ASN A 709 -10.27 20.52 1.13
C ASN A 709 -10.75 20.66 2.59
N THR A 710 -10.45 21.78 3.24
CA THR A 710 -10.86 22.04 4.63
C THR A 710 -12.01 23.03 4.72
N ILE A 711 -12.78 22.94 5.80
CA ILE A 711 -13.74 23.97 6.21
C ILE A 711 -13.18 24.67 7.44
N ILE A 712 -13.05 26.00 7.38
CA ILE A 712 -12.51 26.80 8.47
C ILE A 712 -13.66 27.41 9.26
N ILE A 713 -13.83 27.02 10.52
CA ILE A 713 -14.86 27.55 11.42
C ILE A 713 -14.15 28.26 12.57
N MET A 714 -14.48 29.52 12.78
CA MET A 714 -14.02 30.30 13.94
C MET A 714 -15.19 30.59 14.84
N THR A 715 -15.08 30.33 16.14
CA THR A 715 -16.13 30.70 17.10
C THR A 715 -15.71 31.94 17.88
N SER A 716 -16.67 32.82 18.13
CA SER A 716 -16.50 33.97 19.01
C SER A 716 -17.67 34.12 19.96
N ASN A 717 -17.37 34.52 21.20
CA ASN A 717 -18.40 34.91 22.18
C ASN A 717 -18.60 36.43 22.21
N THR A 718 -17.97 37.17 21.29
CA THR A 718 -18.15 38.61 21.09
C THR A 718 -19.63 38.92 20.82
N GLY A 719 -20.17 39.92 21.53
CA GLY A 719 -21.57 40.34 21.37
C GLY A 719 -22.60 39.46 22.09
N SER A 720 -22.18 38.45 22.86
CA SER A 720 -23.09 37.57 23.62
C SER A 720 -24.03 38.32 24.57
N THR A 721 -23.56 39.38 25.25
CA THR A 721 -24.40 40.22 26.12
C THR A 721 -25.47 40.98 25.32
N ILE A 722 -25.08 41.55 24.18
CA ILE A 722 -25.99 42.28 23.28
C ILE A 722 -27.07 41.33 22.75
N ILE A 723 -26.67 40.11 22.35
CA ILE A 723 -27.59 39.08 21.90
C ILE A 723 -28.58 38.73 23.01
N GLN A 724 -28.12 38.48 24.24
CA GLN A 724 -29.01 38.15 25.36
C GLN A 724 -29.97 39.29 25.72
N GLU A 725 -29.47 40.52 25.79
CA GLU A 725 -30.27 41.69 26.15
C GLU A 725 -31.35 41.95 25.10
N ASN A 726 -30.99 42.04 23.81
CA ASN A 726 -31.94 42.31 22.76
C ASN A 726 -32.98 41.19 22.60
N PHE A 727 -32.56 39.92 22.69
CA PHE A 727 -33.49 38.79 22.60
C PHE A 727 -34.38 38.64 23.83
N SER A 728 -34.02 39.22 25.00
CA SER A 728 -34.92 39.26 26.16
C SER A 728 -36.16 40.13 25.94
N HIS A 729 -36.09 41.05 24.97
CA HIS A 729 -37.20 41.93 24.56
C HIS A 729 -37.97 41.38 23.34
N LEU A 730 -37.64 40.16 22.91
CA LEU A 730 -38.25 39.52 21.75
C LEU A 730 -39.69 39.08 22.05
N THR A 731 -40.57 39.44 21.13
CA THR A 731 -41.97 39.05 21.03
C THR A 731 -42.25 38.62 19.60
N ASP A 732 -43.32 37.88 19.36
CA ASP A 732 -43.64 37.40 18.01
C ASP A 732 -43.84 38.55 17.00
N ASP A 733 -44.29 39.72 17.46
CA ASP A 733 -44.57 40.90 16.61
C ASP A 733 -43.31 41.70 16.22
N ASN A 734 -42.19 41.57 16.95
CA ASN A 734 -40.97 42.37 16.74
C ASN A 734 -39.72 41.53 16.45
N ARG A 735 -39.91 40.24 16.15
CA ARG A 735 -38.85 39.24 15.95
C ARG A 735 -37.83 39.66 14.89
N ASP A 736 -38.28 40.00 13.69
CA ASP A 736 -37.40 40.34 12.57
C ASP A 736 -36.61 41.63 12.82
N GLU A 737 -37.26 42.63 13.42
CA GLU A 737 -36.63 43.92 13.76
C GLU A 737 -35.52 43.72 14.79
N ILE A 738 -35.78 42.95 15.85
CA ILE A 738 -34.80 42.67 16.91
C ILE A 738 -33.61 41.86 16.37
N ILE A 739 -33.86 40.85 15.55
CA ILE A 739 -32.79 40.02 14.95
C ILE A 739 -31.90 40.90 14.06
N ALA A 740 -32.49 41.70 13.17
CA ALA A 740 -31.73 42.58 12.27
C ALA A 740 -30.92 43.64 13.04
N LYS A 741 -31.53 44.27 14.05
CA LYS A 741 -30.84 45.25 14.92
C LYS A 741 -29.67 44.60 15.65
N THR A 742 -29.90 43.45 16.28
CA THR A 742 -28.87 42.71 17.03
C THR A 742 -27.72 42.30 16.15
N ARG A 743 -28.01 41.79 14.93
CA ARG A 743 -26.99 41.43 13.96
C ARG A 743 -26.07 42.59 13.62
N ASN A 744 -26.63 43.78 13.38
CA ASN A 744 -25.86 44.99 13.08
C ASN A 744 -24.96 45.39 14.27
N GLU A 745 -25.50 45.42 15.49
CA GLU A 745 -24.75 45.78 16.69
C GLU A 745 -23.60 44.80 16.98
N VAL A 746 -23.86 43.50 16.83
CA VAL A 746 -22.85 42.45 17.02
C VAL A 746 -21.78 42.50 15.94
N PHE A 747 -22.17 42.76 14.68
CA PHE A 747 -21.22 42.88 13.57
C PHE A 747 -20.33 44.12 13.69
N ASP A 748 -20.89 45.25 14.15
CA ASP A 748 -20.11 46.45 14.40
C ASP A 748 -19.13 46.26 15.57
N LEU A 749 -19.49 45.48 16.59
CA LEU A 749 -18.57 45.09 17.65
C LEU A 749 -17.45 44.16 17.13
N LEU A 750 -17.77 43.21 16.24
CA LEU A 750 -16.79 42.33 15.61
C LEU A 750 -15.75 43.12 14.79
N LYS A 751 -16.19 44.15 14.05
CA LYS A 751 -15.29 45.04 13.28
C LYS A 751 -14.32 45.84 14.16
N GLN A 752 -14.63 46.02 15.45
CA GLN A 752 -13.74 46.69 16.39
C GLN A 752 -12.64 45.74 16.90
N SER A 753 -12.93 44.44 17.01
CA SER A 753 -11.99 43.43 17.51
C SER A 753 -11.16 42.76 16.40
N ILE A 754 -11.71 42.63 15.20
CA ILE A 754 -11.08 41.97 14.04
C ILE A 754 -10.90 42.96 12.89
N ARG A 755 -9.73 42.92 12.25
CA ARG A 755 -9.41 43.82 11.13
C ARG A 755 -10.31 43.57 9.92
N PRO A 756 -10.74 44.61 9.17
CA PRO A 756 -11.55 44.45 7.97
C PRO A 756 -10.92 43.56 6.90
N GLU A 757 -9.58 43.60 6.78
CA GLU A 757 -8.80 42.76 5.87
C GLU A 757 -9.10 41.27 6.07
N PHE A 758 -9.23 40.83 7.33
CA PHE A 758 -9.54 39.45 7.68
C PHE A 758 -11.00 39.12 7.41
N LEU A 759 -11.93 39.99 7.84
CA LEU A 759 -13.37 39.79 7.65
C LEU A 759 -13.75 39.67 6.17
N ASN A 760 -13.08 40.42 5.29
CA ASN A 760 -13.31 40.36 3.84
C ASN A 760 -12.87 39.04 3.18
N ARG A 761 -12.12 38.19 3.90
CA ARG A 761 -11.70 36.85 3.44
C ARG A 761 -12.53 35.71 4.03
N ILE A 762 -13.52 36.05 4.86
CA ILE A 762 -14.50 35.11 5.39
C ILE A 762 -15.68 35.06 4.43
N ASP A 763 -16.19 33.87 4.16
CA ASP A 763 -17.32 33.72 3.25
C ASP A 763 -18.62 34.15 3.90
N GLU A 764 -18.87 33.75 5.16
CA GLU A 764 -20.05 34.17 5.92
C GLU A 764 -19.75 34.41 7.42
N VAL A 765 -20.38 35.44 7.98
CA VAL A 765 -20.39 35.73 9.42
C VAL A 765 -21.79 35.45 9.96
N ILE A 766 -21.89 34.42 10.81
CA ILE A 766 -23.16 33.80 11.18
C ILE A 766 -23.44 34.09 12.66
N MET A 767 -24.62 34.66 12.94
CA MET A 767 -25.09 34.91 14.30
C MET A 767 -26.01 33.79 14.76
N PHE A 768 -25.60 33.07 15.79
CA PHE A 768 -26.40 32.05 16.47
C PHE A 768 -27.36 32.71 17.45
N THR A 769 -28.62 32.27 17.42
CA THR A 769 -29.67 32.79 18.29
C THR A 769 -29.73 32.01 19.61
N PRO A 770 -30.16 32.64 20.71
CA PRO A 770 -30.50 31.91 21.94
C PRO A 770 -31.55 30.83 21.66
N LEU A 771 -31.42 29.70 22.36
CA LEU A 771 -32.32 28.56 22.17
C LEU A 771 -33.71 28.84 22.75
N ASN A 772 -34.76 28.58 21.97
CA ASN A 772 -36.13 28.63 22.45
C ASN A 772 -36.54 27.34 23.17
N ARG A 773 -37.72 27.33 23.80
CA ARG A 773 -38.19 26.21 24.62
C ARG A 773 -38.36 24.91 23.81
N ASP A 774 -38.85 25.03 22.58
CA ASP A 774 -39.10 23.88 21.71
C ASP A 774 -37.77 23.27 21.24
N GLU A 775 -36.82 24.11 20.84
CA GLU A 775 -35.45 23.71 20.48
C GLU A 775 -34.73 23.01 21.63
N ILE A 776 -34.90 23.48 22.87
CA ILE A 776 -34.36 22.80 24.06
C ILE A 776 -34.99 21.41 24.20
N GLY A 777 -36.30 21.31 24.00
CA GLY A 777 -37.02 20.02 24.00
C GLY A 777 -36.44 19.04 22.98
N ASP A 778 -36.17 19.50 21.76
CA ASP A 778 -35.55 18.69 20.71
C ASP A 778 -34.13 18.24 21.10
N ILE A 779 -33.31 19.14 21.66
CA ILE A 779 -31.98 18.80 22.17
C ILE A 779 -32.06 17.72 23.27
N VAL A 780 -33.04 17.81 24.16
CA VAL A 780 -33.27 16.78 25.19
C VAL A 780 -33.60 15.43 24.56
N ARG A 781 -34.49 15.39 23.56
CA ARG A 781 -34.84 14.15 22.85
C ARG A 781 -33.61 13.56 22.17
N LEU A 782 -32.79 14.37 21.50
CA LEU A 782 -31.54 13.93 20.86
C LEU A 782 -30.52 13.37 21.87
N GLN A 783 -30.29 14.06 22.98
CA GLN A 783 -29.38 13.59 24.02
C GLN A 783 -29.88 12.32 24.71
N PHE A 784 -31.20 12.19 24.91
CA PHE A 784 -31.79 11.00 25.49
C PHE A 784 -31.70 9.80 24.53
N ALA A 785 -31.91 10.01 23.22
CA ALA A 785 -31.72 8.98 22.21
C ALA A 785 -30.29 8.43 22.20
N HIS A 786 -29.29 9.30 22.39
CA HIS A 786 -27.90 8.87 22.54
C HIS A 786 -27.70 7.96 23.77
N VAL A 787 -28.33 8.31 24.90
CA VAL A 787 -28.31 7.47 26.11
C VAL A 787 -29.02 6.13 25.88
N GLN A 788 -30.15 6.12 25.17
CA GLN A 788 -30.86 4.88 24.83
C GLN A 788 -29.96 3.94 24.02
N LYS A 789 -29.23 4.48 23.03
CA LYS A 789 -28.29 3.70 22.21
C LYS A 789 -27.16 3.10 23.07
N GLN A 790 -26.56 3.90 23.96
CA GLN A 790 -25.50 3.42 24.86
C GLN A 790 -25.97 2.33 25.83
N LEU A 791 -27.20 2.46 26.35
CA LEU A 791 -27.78 1.46 27.26
C LEU A 791 -28.16 0.18 26.51
N ALA A 792 -28.60 0.27 25.26
CA ALA A 792 -28.95 -0.88 24.44
C ALA A 792 -27.75 -1.80 24.17
N GLU A 793 -26.54 -1.27 24.04
CA GLU A 793 -25.29 -2.06 23.95
C GLU A 793 -25.06 -2.95 25.20
N GLN A 794 -25.66 -2.57 26.33
CA GLN A 794 -25.63 -3.33 27.59
C GLN A 794 -26.92 -4.14 27.83
N ASN A 795 -27.76 -4.32 26.79
CA ASN A 795 -29.08 -4.94 26.85
C ASN A 795 -30.06 -4.23 27.82
N ILE A 796 -29.92 -2.93 28.02
CA ILE A 796 -30.83 -2.12 28.85
C ILE A 796 -31.68 -1.26 27.93
N PHE A 797 -32.99 -1.48 27.93
CA PHE A 797 -33.94 -0.70 27.13
C PHE A 797 -34.68 0.31 28.00
N ILE A 798 -34.57 1.60 27.68
CA ILE A 798 -35.23 2.68 28.41
C ILE A 798 -36.12 3.52 27.48
N THR A 799 -37.27 3.97 27.99
CA THR A 799 -38.20 4.91 27.36
C THR A 799 -38.49 6.06 28.33
N ALA A 800 -38.95 7.23 27.87
CA ALA A 800 -39.32 8.35 28.74
C ALA A 800 -40.71 8.89 28.40
N SER A 801 -41.44 9.37 29.40
CA SER A 801 -42.67 10.15 29.20
C SER A 801 -42.35 11.57 28.71
N ASP A 802 -43.31 12.22 28.04
CA ASP A 802 -43.16 13.63 27.64
C ASP A 802 -42.98 14.55 28.85
N GLU A 803 -43.63 14.25 29.97
CA GLU A 803 -43.47 14.96 31.24
C GLU A 803 -42.04 14.88 31.78
N ALA A 804 -41.39 13.71 31.65
CA ALA A 804 -39.99 13.55 32.01
C ALA A 804 -39.03 14.30 31.09
N MET A 805 -39.34 14.33 29.78
CA MET A 805 -38.57 15.09 28.81
C MET A 805 -38.67 16.60 29.05
N ASP A 806 -39.87 17.11 29.32
CA ASP A 806 -40.11 18.52 29.65
C ASP A 806 -39.41 18.92 30.95
N TRP A 807 -39.41 18.04 31.95
CA TRP A 807 -38.69 18.30 33.19
C TRP A 807 -37.17 18.31 33.01
N LEU A 808 -36.64 17.43 32.15
CA LEU A 808 -35.24 17.46 31.75
C LEU A 808 -34.88 18.75 30.98
N ALA A 809 -35.77 19.24 30.12
CA ALA A 809 -35.59 20.51 29.41
C ALA A 809 -35.48 21.69 30.37
N GLN A 810 -36.37 21.76 31.38
CA GLN A 810 -36.33 22.81 32.40
C GLN A 810 -35.07 22.78 33.25
N LEU A 811 -34.60 21.58 33.65
CA LEU A 811 -33.39 21.43 34.46
C LEU A 811 -32.09 21.58 33.65
N GLY A 812 -32.13 21.25 32.37
CA GLY A 812 -30.97 21.20 31.48
C GLY A 812 -30.62 22.52 30.79
N TYR A 813 -31.52 23.51 30.86
CA TYR A 813 -31.34 24.83 30.25
C TYR A 813 -30.89 25.89 31.25
N ASP A 814 -29.96 26.72 30.81
CA ASP A 814 -29.51 27.92 31.51
C ASP A 814 -29.48 29.10 30.53
N PRO A 815 -30.09 30.27 30.84
CA PRO A 815 -30.11 31.41 29.92
C PRO A 815 -28.73 31.93 29.51
N ILE A 816 -27.70 31.72 30.33
CA ILE A 816 -26.32 32.14 30.08
C ILE A 816 -25.53 31.05 29.36
N TYR A 817 -25.70 29.80 29.77
CA TYR A 817 -24.90 28.65 29.29
C TYR A 817 -25.62 27.75 28.27
N GLY A 818 -26.84 28.10 27.85
CA GLY A 818 -27.64 27.34 26.90
C GLY A 818 -27.91 25.91 27.39
N ALA A 819 -27.80 24.93 26.48
CA ALA A 819 -28.00 23.51 26.79
C ALA A 819 -26.76 22.83 27.40
N ARG A 820 -25.68 23.56 27.71
CA ARG A 820 -24.43 23.00 28.26
C ARG A 820 -24.61 22.20 29.56
N PRO A 821 -25.51 22.57 30.51
CA PRO A 821 -25.75 21.79 31.72
C PRO A 821 -26.40 20.43 31.47
N LEU A 822 -27.15 20.27 30.37
CA LEU A 822 -28.03 19.13 30.11
C LEU A 822 -27.33 17.78 30.23
N LYS A 823 -26.16 17.60 29.61
CA LYS A 823 -25.39 16.34 29.67
C LYS A 823 -25.05 15.95 31.12
N ARG A 824 -24.69 16.94 31.93
CA ARG A 824 -24.40 16.74 33.36
C ARG A 824 -25.66 16.43 34.16
N VAL A 825 -26.79 17.04 33.81
CA VAL A 825 -28.09 16.76 34.43
C VAL A 825 -28.52 15.33 34.13
N ILE A 826 -28.48 14.90 32.87
CA ILE A 826 -28.77 13.52 32.47
C ILE A 826 -27.87 12.53 33.21
N GLN A 827 -26.55 12.77 33.24
CA GLN A 827 -25.62 11.91 33.95
C GLN A 827 -25.95 11.79 35.45
N LYS A 828 -26.19 12.93 36.13
CA LYS A 828 -26.42 12.94 37.58
C LYS A 828 -27.80 12.48 38.00
N ARG A 829 -28.84 12.88 37.28
CA ARG A 829 -30.25 12.69 37.66
C ARG A 829 -30.85 11.44 37.05
N ILE A 830 -30.34 11.00 35.89
CA ILE A 830 -30.84 9.81 35.20
C ILE A 830 -29.86 8.66 35.39
N LEU A 831 -28.65 8.72 34.81
CA LEU A 831 -27.73 7.58 34.77
C LEU A 831 -27.27 7.12 36.16
N ASN A 832 -26.85 8.05 37.03
CA ASN A 832 -26.40 7.71 38.37
C ASN A 832 -27.54 7.13 39.24
N GLU A 833 -28.75 7.65 39.12
CA GLU A 833 -29.90 7.15 39.90
C GLU A 833 -30.38 5.80 39.36
N LEU A 834 -30.45 5.65 38.03
CA LEU A 834 -30.72 4.37 37.37
C LEU A 834 -29.73 3.29 37.81
N SER A 835 -28.44 3.60 37.86
CA SER A 835 -27.42 2.65 38.31
C SER A 835 -27.64 2.18 39.75
N LYS A 836 -28.07 3.08 40.65
CA LYS A 836 -28.37 2.72 42.05
C LYS A 836 -29.61 1.86 42.14
N GLU A 837 -30.65 2.20 41.38
CA GLU A 837 -31.92 1.47 41.37
C GLU A 837 -31.75 0.05 40.80
N ILE A 838 -30.95 -0.13 39.74
CA ILE A 838 -30.56 -1.45 39.22
C ILE A 838 -29.75 -2.24 40.26
N LEU A 839 -28.70 -1.64 40.85
CA LEU A 839 -27.86 -2.33 41.85
C LEU A 839 -28.63 -2.70 43.13
N SER A 840 -29.64 -1.92 43.49
CA SER A 840 -30.52 -2.19 44.63
C SER A 840 -31.58 -3.26 44.36
N GLY A 841 -31.73 -3.70 43.10
CA GLY A 841 -32.71 -4.70 42.68
C GLY A 841 -34.15 -4.17 42.55
N LYS A 842 -34.37 -2.87 42.72
CA LYS A 842 -35.70 -2.24 42.56
C LYS A 842 -36.14 -2.13 41.10
N VAL A 843 -35.17 -2.01 40.18
CA VAL A 843 -35.40 -1.95 38.74
C VAL A 843 -34.71 -3.14 38.08
N ASN A 844 -35.48 -3.98 37.39
CA ASN A 844 -34.92 -5.10 36.65
C ASN A 844 -34.38 -4.63 35.29
N ARG A 845 -33.08 -4.85 35.06
CA ARG A 845 -32.40 -4.50 33.81
C ARG A 845 -32.91 -5.29 32.59
N ASP A 846 -33.46 -6.49 32.82
CA ASP A 846 -33.89 -7.41 31.75
C ASP A 846 -35.28 -7.03 31.19
N SER A 847 -35.89 -5.95 31.69
CA SER A 847 -37.21 -5.47 31.27
C SER A 847 -37.14 -4.02 30.81
N ILE A 848 -38.10 -3.58 29.98
CA ILE A 848 -38.14 -2.21 29.48
C ILE A 848 -38.37 -1.25 30.65
N ILE A 849 -37.44 -0.31 30.83
CA ILE A 849 -37.48 0.71 31.87
C ILE A 849 -38.20 1.94 31.30
N ARG A 850 -39.17 2.47 32.01
CA ARG A 850 -39.82 3.75 31.71
C ARG A 850 -39.36 4.79 32.72
N LEU A 851 -38.79 5.88 32.22
CA LEU A 851 -38.48 7.09 32.96
C LEU A 851 -39.75 7.96 33.01
N ASP A 852 -40.16 8.34 34.21
CA ASP A 852 -41.28 9.23 34.44
C ASP A 852 -40.93 10.29 35.52
N VAL A 853 -41.83 11.25 35.75
CA VAL A 853 -41.67 12.26 36.80
C VAL A 853 -42.85 12.23 37.77
N PHE A 854 -42.55 12.15 39.07
CA PHE A 854 -43.54 12.24 40.14
C PHE A 854 -43.04 13.19 41.22
N ASP A 855 -43.86 14.17 41.63
CA ASP A 855 -43.51 15.23 42.59
C ASP A 855 -42.17 15.93 42.29
N GLY A 856 -41.88 16.18 41.01
CA GLY A 856 -40.64 16.82 40.55
C GLY A 856 -39.38 15.95 40.68
N LYS A 857 -39.52 14.63 40.92
CA LYS A 857 -38.43 13.66 40.95
C LYS A 857 -38.58 12.64 39.84
N PHE A 858 -37.45 12.28 39.22
CA PHE A 858 -37.40 11.19 38.26
C PHE A 858 -37.64 9.85 38.95
N VAL A 859 -38.51 9.04 38.36
CA VAL A 859 -38.82 7.68 38.80
C VAL A 859 -38.61 6.70 37.65
N PHE A 860 -38.12 5.51 37.97
CA PHE A 860 -37.88 4.44 37.02
C PHE A 860 -38.88 3.31 37.27
N ILE A 861 -39.60 2.90 36.23
CA ILE A 861 -40.67 1.91 36.33
C ILE A 861 -40.38 0.79 35.33
N ASN A 862 -40.33 -0.47 35.76
CA ASN A 862 -40.31 -1.58 34.82
C ASN A 862 -41.70 -1.75 34.19
N LYS A 863 -41.76 -1.63 32.87
CA LYS A 863 -42.99 -1.86 32.11
C LYS A 863 -43.29 -3.37 32.18
N GLN A 864 -44.40 -3.76 32.80
CA GLN A 864 -44.88 -5.15 32.70
C GLN A 864 -45.29 -5.40 31.24
N GLU A 865 -44.79 -6.47 30.64
CA GLU A 865 -45.32 -6.97 29.37
C GLU A 865 -46.82 -7.20 29.54
N GLN A 866 -47.62 -6.56 28.68
CA GLN A 866 -49.01 -6.93 28.44
C GLN A 866 -49.07 -7.91 27.29
#